data_AF-A0A3M1JX53-F1
#
_entry.id   AF-A0A3M1JX53-F1
#
_cell.length_a   1.000
_cell.length_b   1.000
_cell.length_c   1.000
_cell.angle_alpha   90.00
_cell.angle_beta   90.00
_cell.angle_gamma   90.00
#
_symmetry.space_group_name_H-M   'P 1'
#
loop_
_entity.id
_entity.type
_entity.pdbx_description
1 polymer ?
#
loop_
_entity_poly.entity_id
_entity_poly.type
_entity_poly.pdbx_seq_one_letter_code
_entity_poly.pdbx_strand_id
1 'polypeptide(L)'
;MQGSQTTHSAVSRGGLRLLLVGFVWLAGITGLFGQRTTYKVRHLTIDDGLSQNLIRDMVQDQDGFLWFGTSDGLNRYDGYSFQIFRYDPHQPDGLIDNSIYCLELDSTGALWIGTVEGGLDRYDPKEERFQHFGYPRPRSASRQVIIVRAIVPESADRVWVGTSRGLFTLNPADSTWEAVPLRAAGSRQPEPTVFDLELSSDRILWIGTDAGLFRLNCVSGHSRRIPCSSAEAPGRSPVTVHCLFRDSRGILWVGTQTGLYSFRNERPVATSLRTLTWEGMEPAVLAMAEDERGRLWLGTGGNGLFRLTPSTGRIAHYRSWEKDRGEVSPTGIRTLLKDRDGLIWIGTQGNGVEYLNPTQPVAYYAAGSGDDSSLRNVSVRGICLSRDSVLWVGGYSGLDGFDRKTGRAVHYQWDKQNPDRFPSSNIYCITEDEQGFLWLGTEGQGMFRFDPRTEQVVTYAHDPDDPRSWRGMFVTAQYLDPNGDLWFGTDQGLVRLAKKNRERGIFDRYSPEKDGLPERAVSAMARDSWGNLWVGTESGGLGVYQPARGQFHLIRHDPADPVSLSDNRILCIYPSESGDLWIGTMGGLNRLRAADFNLQQPERTPFQHYGLQEGFPNDVIYGVLEDEEGFLWISTNAGICRFNPRTETILVLPLMLGLQSREYNRGSWHHGWNGELFFGGIRGLNSFFPRDLQLPDRPPLLGITRLSLMNRGKGTASDGESGATPLLAPNHRTTLHLNYQALALTVDFAVLSYLEPLANRYRYRVTGLIDAWQTVSPRKREISLTHLPPGTYTLEIQGANALGRWTTPGKRLRIRIDPPPWQSWWAILGYLLTGIGLIVGFIQWRTRQVRRHNQALEQEVAARTRELQARETRLHNQNLFLESILESLSYPFYVVDTRTYQLVMANSAAQEWSRTEANTCYALKNQDKPCGGEQCPLRNLDQFREHRVKREIIPNADGETRHIEIHSHPVFTEDGEVKQIIEYYLDITDRVQLELGLQRNLAARNRELTAQALKMSRTHEIVADTLKKLGQLKPGSGEDAQLLRSMESALKELLTQGSEWEEFETWFGEVHKDFYRRLRERVPDATSREMKICAFLKLNLNTKEIASLTNLSVKSIEVYRSRLRKRLGVPTGENLVQFIQNI
;
A
#
# COMPACT_ATOMS: atom_id res chain seq x y z
N MET A 1 -78.34 27.27 33.54
CA MET A 1 -79.72 26.78 33.32
C MET A 1 -79.98 26.79 31.83
N GLN A 2 -80.49 25.66 31.30
CA GLN A 2 -81.26 25.45 30.06
C GLN A 2 -80.68 26.08 28.77
N GLY A 3 -80.28 25.31 27.76
CA GLY A 3 -81.09 24.34 27.02
C GLY A 3 -81.35 24.94 25.63
N SER A 4 -80.59 24.51 24.60
CA SER A 4 -81.05 23.61 23.53
C SER A 4 -81.83 24.32 22.42
N GLN A 5 -81.28 24.35 21.19
CA GLN A 5 -81.76 23.55 20.03
C GLN A 5 -83.03 24.12 19.39
N THR A 6 -83.06 24.57 18.13
CA THR A 6 -83.24 23.81 16.86
C THR A 6 -84.00 24.78 15.90
N THR A 7 -84.00 24.77 14.56
CA THR A 7 -83.56 23.87 13.48
C THR A 7 -83.60 24.63 12.12
N HIS A 8 -82.60 24.35 11.28
CA HIS A 8 -82.58 24.10 9.81
C HIS A 8 -83.31 24.94 8.73
N SER A 9 -82.53 25.34 7.70
CA SER A 9 -82.68 24.93 6.27
C SER A 9 -81.46 25.41 5.45
N ALA A 10 -80.47 24.56 5.10
CA ALA A 10 -80.34 23.75 3.88
C ALA A 10 -80.07 24.52 2.56
N VAL A 11 -78.80 24.64 2.14
CA VAL A 11 -78.38 24.64 0.71
C VAL A 11 -76.96 24.02 0.52
N SER A 12 -76.92 23.03 -0.36
CA SER A 12 -75.86 22.46 -1.21
C SER A 12 -74.54 21.89 -0.64
N ARG A 13 -74.55 20.55 -0.53
CA ARG A 13 -73.42 19.61 -0.39
C ARG A 13 -72.63 19.34 -1.70
N GLY A 14 -72.57 20.28 -2.65
CA GLY A 14 -71.95 20.06 -3.96
C GLY A 14 -70.44 20.35 -4.03
N GLY A 15 -69.96 21.39 -3.34
CA GLY A 15 -68.58 21.87 -3.47
C GLY A 15 -67.54 21.15 -2.60
N LEU A 16 -67.96 20.47 -1.53
CA LEU A 16 -67.02 19.89 -0.56
C LEU A 16 -66.48 18.51 -0.98
N ARG A 17 -67.15 17.80 -1.89
CA ARG A 17 -66.66 16.50 -2.40
C ARG A 17 -65.56 16.64 -3.46
N LEU A 18 -65.56 17.70 -4.26
CA LEU A 18 -64.50 17.96 -5.24
C LEU A 18 -63.19 18.44 -4.58
N LEU A 19 -63.28 19.20 -3.48
CA LEU A 19 -62.10 19.62 -2.71
C LEU A 19 -61.50 18.48 -1.86
N LEU A 20 -62.33 17.56 -1.33
CA LEU A 20 -61.83 16.37 -0.62
C LEU A 20 -61.25 15.30 -1.57
N VAL A 21 -61.77 15.15 -2.79
CA VAL A 21 -61.18 14.25 -3.79
C VAL A 21 -59.87 14.85 -4.35
N GLY A 22 -59.76 16.17 -4.48
CA GLY A 22 -58.50 16.85 -4.85
C GLY A 22 -57.40 16.74 -3.78
N PHE A 23 -57.75 16.76 -2.49
CA PHE A 23 -56.76 16.63 -1.41
C PHE A 23 -56.32 15.17 -1.15
N VAL A 24 -57.19 14.19 -1.41
CA VAL A 24 -56.83 12.76 -1.37
C VAL A 24 -55.96 12.37 -2.58
N TRP A 25 -56.10 13.04 -3.73
CA TRP A 25 -55.19 12.85 -4.86
C TRP A 25 -53.82 13.50 -4.66
N LEU A 26 -53.72 14.66 -3.98
CA LEU A 26 -52.40 15.27 -3.69
C LEU A 26 -51.65 14.60 -2.53
N ALA A 27 -52.34 14.01 -1.54
CA ALA A 27 -51.70 13.21 -0.49
C ALA A 27 -51.32 11.79 -0.95
N GLY A 28 -51.86 11.32 -2.08
CA GLY A 28 -51.54 10.04 -2.71
C GLY A 28 -50.27 10.04 -3.58
N ILE A 29 -49.65 11.21 -3.83
CA ILE A 29 -48.53 11.36 -4.78
C ILE A 29 -47.14 11.30 -4.10
N THR A 30 -47.04 11.29 -2.77
CA THR A 30 -45.76 11.13 -2.04
C THR A 30 -45.46 9.68 -1.63
N GLY A 31 -45.89 8.75 -2.47
CA GLY A 31 -45.56 7.33 -2.39
C GLY A 31 -44.65 6.92 -3.54
N LEU A 32 -43.45 7.48 -3.63
CA LEU A 32 -42.37 6.84 -4.39
C LEU A 32 -42.06 5.51 -3.68
N PHE A 33 -42.80 4.46 -4.03
CA PHE A 33 -42.38 3.09 -3.81
C PHE A 33 -41.27 2.81 -4.83
N GLY A 34 -40.09 3.37 -4.56
CA GLY A 34 -38.87 2.89 -5.16
C GLY A 34 -38.66 1.43 -4.75
N GLN A 35 -37.97 0.67 -5.59
CA GLN A 35 -37.44 -0.64 -5.24
C GLN A 35 -36.88 -0.64 -3.80
N ARG A 36 -37.01 -1.75 -3.07
CA ARG A 36 -36.27 -1.93 -1.81
C ARG A 36 -34.80 -1.64 -2.12
N THR A 37 -34.29 -0.48 -1.68
CA THR A 37 -32.89 -0.13 -1.85
C THR A 37 -32.05 -1.19 -1.16
N THR A 38 -31.36 -2.01 -1.96
CA THR A 38 -30.43 -3.02 -1.46
C THR A 38 -29.17 -2.30 -0.97
N TYR A 39 -28.98 -2.31 0.34
CA TYR A 39 -27.75 -1.80 0.94
C TYR A 39 -26.58 -2.69 0.56
N LYS A 40 -25.40 -2.09 0.44
CA LYS A 40 -24.18 -2.86 0.35
C LYS A 40 -23.65 -3.08 1.76
N VAL A 41 -23.63 -4.34 2.20
CA VAL A 41 -23.12 -4.75 3.51
C VAL A 41 -21.73 -5.35 3.35
N ARG A 42 -20.85 -5.05 4.30
CA ARG A 42 -19.57 -5.75 4.49
C ARG A 42 -19.63 -6.57 5.77
N HIS A 43 -18.94 -7.71 5.76
CA HIS A 43 -18.88 -8.64 6.88
C HIS A 43 -17.42 -8.76 7.34
N LEU A 44 -17.21 -8.77 8.64
CA LEU A 44 -15.93 -9.03 9.30
C LEU A 44 -16.12 -10.20 10.25
N THR A 45 -15.34 -11.25 10.05
CA THR A 45 -15.42 -12.51 10.79
C THR A 45 -14.05 -12.91 11.34
N ILE A 46 -13.95 -14.11 11.93
CA ILE A 46 -12.67 -14.69 12.37
C ILE A 46 -11.65 -14.76 11.22
N ASP A 47 -12.08 -14.96 9.97
CA ASP A 47 -11.20 -14.99 8.80
C ASP A 47 -10.51 -13.63 8.54
N ASP A 48 -11.10 -12.54 9.02
CA ASP A 48 -10.57 -11.17 8.93
C ASP A 48 -9.71 -10.80 10.16
N GLY A 49 -9.58 -11.69 11.14
CA GLY A 49 -8.78 -11.51 12.36
C GLY A 49 -9.58 -11.20 13.63
N LEU A 50 -10.92 -11.21 13.57
CA LEU A 50 -11.76 -11.08 14.77
C LEU A 50 -11.54 -12.27 15.72
N SER A 51 -11.49 -12.04 17.04
CA SER A 51 -11.24 -13.15 17.97
C SER A 51 -12.36 -14.19 18.01
N GLN A 52 -13.63 -13.76 17.89
CA GLN A 52 -14.81 -14.63 17.91
C GLN A 52 -16.05 -13.93 17.30
N ASN A 53 -16.94 -14.67 16.63
CA ASN A 53 -18.06 -14.15 15.82
C ASN A 53 -19.34 -13.69 16.59
N LEU A 54 -19.45 -13.97 17.89
CA LEU A 54 -20.51 -13.48 18.78
C LEU A 54 -20.07 -12.12 19.33
N ILE A 55 -20.62 -11.07 18.75
CA ILE A 55 -20.39 -9.70 19.18
C ILE A 55 -21.44 -9.36 20.23
N ARG A 56 -20.99 -9.02 21.44
CA ARG A 56 -21.89 -8.61 22.54
C ARG A 56 -22.11 -7.11 22.57
N ASP A 57 -21.05 -6.34 22.38
CA ASP A 57 -21.12 -4.89 22.40
C ASP A 57 -20.04 -4.21 21.55
N MET A 58 -20.27 -2.95 21.19
CA MET A 58 -19.38 -2.17 20.33
C MET A 58 -19.35 -0.69 20.72
N VAL A 59 -18.17 -0.08 20.66
CA VAL A 59 -18.01 1.36 20.88
C VAL A 59 -16.90 1.93 19.99
N GLN A 60 -17.00 3.21 19.63
CA GLN A 60 -15.93 3.94 18.94
C GLN A 60 -15.27 4.91 19.90
N ASP A 61 -13.95 4.81 20.07
CA ASP A 61 -13.20 5.71 20.95
C ASP A 61 -12.99 7.11 20.36
N GLN A 62 -12.48 8.03 21.18
CA GLN A 62 -12.25 9.43 20.81
C GLN A 62 -11.16 9.59 19.74
N ASP A 63 -10.24 8.62 19.64
CA ASP A 63 -9.19 8.59 18.63
C ASP A 63 -9.69 8.03 17.29
N GLY A 64 -10.84 7.36 17.28
CA GLY A 64 -11.54 6.85 16.12
C GLY A 64 -11.50 5.32 15.97
N PHE A 65 -10.83 4.59 16.85
CA PHE A 65 -10.79 3.12 16.78
C PHE A 65 -12.13 2.52 17.19
N LEU A 66 -12.47 1.41 16.54
CA LEU A 66 -13.64 0.61 16.90
C LEU A 66 -13.22 -0.51 17.84
N TRP A 67 -14.00 -0.68 18.90
CA TRP A 67 -13.81 -1.70 19.92
C TRP A 67 -14.98 -2.67 19.90
N PHE A 68 -14.69 -3.96 19.91
CA PHE A 68 -15.68 -5.05 19.89
C PHE A 68 -15.47 -5.97 21.08
N GLY A 69 -16.51 -6.10 21.90
CA GLY A 69 -16.56 -7.07 22.98
C GLY A 69 -17.08 -8.40 22.45
N THR A 70 -16.27 -9.46 22.51
CA THR A 70 -16.67 -10.80 22.06
C THR A 70 -16.73 -11.78 23.24
N SER A 71 -17.17 -13.01 22.98
CA SER A 71 -17.12 -14.05 24.02
C SER A 71 -15.70 -14.52 24.36
N ASP A 72 -14.70 -14.18 23.53
CA ASP A 72 -13.31 -14.60 23.69
C ASP A 72 -12.31 -13.47 23.34
N GLY A 73 -12.43 -12.35 24.05
CA GLY A 73 -11.48 -11.25 24.06
C GLY A 73 -12.09 -9.90 23.67
N LEU A 74 -11.32 -8.85 23.95
CA LEU A 74 -11.59 -7.49 23.50
C LEU A 74 -10.82 -7.23 22.21
N ASN A 75 -11.49 -6.71 21.19
CA ASN A 75 -10.89 -6.50 19.86
C ASN A 75 -10.88 -5.01 19.54
N ARG A 76 -9.71 -4.45 19.22
CA ARG A 76 -9.55 -3.09 18.67
C ARG A 76 -9.32 -3.17 17.17
N TYR A 77 -10.04 -2.37 16.39
CA TYR A 77 -9.98 -2.39 14.92
C TYR A 77 -9.63 -1.03 14.34
N ASP A 78 -8.60 -1.02 13.49
CA ASP A 78 -8.05 0.17 12.85
C ASP A 78 -8.55 0.38 11.40
N GLY A 79 -9.45 -0.49 10.91
CA GLY A 79 -9.95 -0.47 9.54
C GLY A 79 -9.29 -1.50 8.62
N TYR A 80 -8.26 -2.19 9.11
CA TYR A 80 -7.50 -3.16 8.32
C TYR A 80 -7.17 -4.43 9.09
N SER A 81 -6.89 -4.31 10.39
CA SER A 81 -6.48 -5.43 11.25
C SER A 81 -7.06 -5.28 12.65
N PHE A 82 -7.28 -6.41 13.29
CA PHE A 82 -7.70 -6.49 14.69
C PHE A 82 -6.49 -6.67 15.61
N GLN A 83 -6.45 -5.89 16.68
CA GLN A 83 -5.61 -6.16 17.84
C GLN A 83 -6.48 -6.79 18.93
N ILE A 84 -6.09 -7.98 19.38
CA ILE A 84 -6.85 -8.78 20.33
C ILE A 84 -6.21 -8.68 21.71
N PHE A 85 -7.00 -8.33 22.71
CA PHE A 85 -6.63 -8.37 24.13
C PHE A 85 -7.30 -9.58 24.78
N ARG A 86 -6.50 -10.45 25.40
CA ARG A 86 -6.94 -11.64 26.14
C ARG A 86 -6.33 -11.63 27.55
N TYR A 87 -7.00 -12.33 28.46
CA TYR A 87 -6.50 -12.63 29.79
C TYR A 87 -5.22 -13.48 29.69
N ASP A 88 -4.18 -13.00 30.36
CA ASP A 88 -2.90 -13.68 30.52
C ASP A 88 -2.57 -13.72 32.03
N PRO A 89 -2.51 -14.90 32.67
CA PRO A 89 -2.17 -15.04 34.08
C PRO A 89 -0.81 -14.45 34.46
N HIS A 90 0.09 -14.27 33.49
CA HIS A 90 1.43 -13.73 33.70
C HIS A 90 1.51 -12.21 33.54
N GLN A 91 0.42 -11.56 33.08
CA GLN A 91 0.32 -10.11 32.92
C GLN A 91 -0.81 -9.55 33.81
N PRO A 92 -0.50 -9.14 35.05
CA PRO A 92 -1.50 -8.63 36.00
C PRO A 92 -2.11 -7.27 35.59
N ASP A 93 -1.55 -6.61 34.58
CA ASP A 93 -2.07 -5.37 33.98
C ASP A 93 -2.86 -5.63 32.68
N GLY A 94 -3.12 -6.90 32.34
CA GLY A 94 -3.87 -7.35 31.16
C GLY A 94 -5.38 -7.34 31.40
N LEU A 95 -6.17 -7.95 30.50
CA LEU A 95 -7.62 -8.07 30.67
C LEU A 95 -7.96 -9.11 31.75
N ILE A 96 -8.99 -8.93 32.60
CA ILE A 96 -9.31 -9.85 33.72
C ILE A 96 -10.03 -11.14 33.29
N ASP A 97 -10.76 -11.10 32.17
CA ASP A 97 -11.55 -12.21 31.64
C ASP A 97 -11.78 -11.99 30.14
N ASN A 98 -11.71 -13.06 29.34
CA ASN A 98 -11.96 -12.99 27.90
C ASN A 98 -13.43 -12.75 27.55
N SER A 99 -14.39 -13.09 28.42
CA SER A 99 -15.81 -12.98 28.07
C SER A 99 -16.34 -11.57 28.32
N ILE A 100 -16.20 -10.72 27.31
CA ILE A 100 -16.66 -9.33 27.36
C ILE A 100 -18.17 -9.27 27.13
N TYR A 101 -18.87 -8.45 27.92
CA TYR A 101 -20.33 -8.31 27.86
C TYR A 101 -20.80 -6.93 27.43
N CYS A 102 -20.23 -5.87 27.99
CA CYS A 102 -20.57 -4.49 27.66
C CYS A 102 -19.32 -3.61 27.63
N LEU A 103 -19.38 -2.53 26.84
CA LEU A 103 -18.32 -1.56 26.64
C LEU A 103 -18.88 -0.15 26.73
N GLU A 104 -18.24 0.71 27.51
CA GLU A 104 -18.67 2.11 27.64
C GLU A 104 -17.46 3.05 27.75
N LEU A 105 -17.54 4.25 27.19
CA LEU A 105 -16.48 5.25 27.31
C LEU A 105 -16.80 6.26 28.41
N ASP A 106 -15.79 6.61 29.21
CA ASP A 106 -15.92 7.75 30.13
C ASP A 106 -15.57 9.08 29.46
N SER A 107 -15.87 10.18 30.17
CA SER A 107 -15.59 11.54 29.70
C SER A 107 -14.09 11.82 29.49
N THR A 108 -13.21 11.00 30.07
CA THR A 108 -11.75 11.12 29.90
C THR A 108 -11.23 10.36 28.68
N GLY A 109 -12.08 9.54 28.05
CA GLY A 109 -11.75 8.69 26.91
C GLY A 109 -11.27 7.28 27.31
N ALA A 110 -11.32 6.92 28.59
CA ALA A 110 -11.00 5.57 29.03
C ALA A 110 -12.17 4.62 28.76
N LEU A 111 -11.85 3.37 28.45
CA LEU A 111 -12.81 2.34 28.06
C LEU A 111 -13.12 1.45 29.27
N TRP A 112 -14.39 1.45 29.70
CA TRP A 112 -14.92 0.56 30.72
C TRP A 112 -15.44 -0.71 30.08
N ILE A 113 -15.12 -1.85 30.70
CA ILE A 113 -15.31 -3.19 30.14
C ILE A 113 -15.96 -4.07 31.21
N GLY A 114 -17.19 -4.50 30.97
CA GLY A 114 -17.89 -5.43 31.85
C GLY A 114 -17.70 -6.87 31.40
N THR A 115 -17.30 -7.77 32.31
CA THR A 115 -17.09 -9.19 32.01
C THR A 115 -18.17 -10.10 32.60
N VAL A 116 -18.24 -11.33 32.08
CA VAL A 116 -19.25 -12.31 32.52
C VAL A 116 -18.99 -12.82 33.94
N GLU A 117 -17.74 -12.96 34.37
CA GLU A 117 -17.42 -13.43 35.73
C GLU A 117 -17.51 -12.35 36.83
N GLY A 118 -18.03 -11.16 36.49
CA GLY A 118 -18.30 -10.08 37.44
C GLY A 118 -17.09 -9.18 37.68
N GLY A 119 -16.10 -9.25 36.79
CA GLY A 119 -15.01 -8.29 36.71
C GLY A 119 -15.46 -7.04 35.94
N LEU A 120 -14.96 -5.90 36.38
CA LEU A 120 -15.07 -4.64 35.67
C LEU A 120 -13.65 -4.13 35.44
N ASP A 121 -13.27 -3.93 34.19
CA ASP A 121 -11.98 -3.37 33.81
C ASP A 121 -12.14 -1.96 33.28
N ARG A 122 -11.11 -1.14 33.50
CA ARG A 122 -10.97 0.18 32.88
C ARG A 122 -9.64 0.23 32.13
N TYR A 123 -9.72 0.41 30.83
CA TYR A 123 -8.58 0.55 29.94
C TYR A 123 -8.26 2.02 29.70
N ASP A 124 -7.04 2.43 30.06
CA ASP A 124 -6.52 3.78 29.75
C ASP A 124 -5.79 3.75 28.39
N PRO A 125 -6.29 4.46 27.36
CA PRO A 125 -5.64 4.47 26.05
C PRO A 125 -4.26 5.15 26.05
N LYS A 126 -3.98 6.06 26.99
CA LYS A 126 -2.69 6.79 27.07
C LYS A 126 -1.57 5.96 27.63
N GLU A 127 -1.88 4.99 28.48
CA GLU A 127 -0.90 4.06 29.06
C GLU A 127 -0.97 2.67 28.42
N GLU A 128 -2.08 2.34 27.73
CA GLU A 128 -2.47 1.00 27.28
C GLU A 128 -2.44 -0.04 28.41
N ARG A 129 -2.97 0.33 29.59
CA ARG A 129 -3.04 -0.53 30.78
C ARG A 129 -4.48 -0.71 31.24
N PHE A 130 -4.74 -1.88 31.82
CA PHE A 130 -6.03 -2.21 32.42
C PHE A 130 -5.97 -2.03 33.94
N GLN A 131 -6.98 -1.39 34.49
CA GLN A 131 -7.24 -1.29 35.92
C GLN A 131 -8.44 -2.17 36.27
N HIS A 132 -8.28 -3.02 37.27
CA HIS A 132 -9.28 -4.01 37.67
C HIS A 132 -10.11 -3.57 38.87
N PHE A 133 -11.42 -3.67 38.75
CA PHE A 133 -12.38 -3.44 39.83
C PHE A 133 -13.15 -4.74 40.11
N GLY A 134 -12.64 -5.52 41.05
CA GLY A 134 -13.27 -6.76 41.48
C GLY A 134 -14.47 -6.49 42.38
N TYR A 135 -15.60 -7.17 42.13
CA TYR A 135 -16.72 -7.18 43.06
C TYR A 135 -16.34 -7.91 44.37
N PRO A 136 -16.60 -7.34 45.57
CA PRO A 136 -16.28 -7.99 46.84
C PRO A 136 -17.09 -9.28 47.02
N ARG A 137 -16.42 -10.43 46.86
CA ARG A 137 -17.04 -11.76 47.06
C ARG A 137 -17.19 -12.04 48.56
N PRO A 138 -18.41 -12.22 49.11
CA PRO A 138 -18.55 -12.73 50.47
C PRO A 138 -18.03 -14.17 50.54
N ARG A 139 -17.15 -14.45 51.52
CA ARG A 139 -16.46 -15.75 51.73
C ARG A 139 -17.40 -16.96 51.86
N SER A 140 -18.72 -16.77 52.03
CA SER A 140 -19.70 -17.85 52.23
C SER A 140 -20.72 -18.02 51.09
N ALA A 141 -20.65 -17.26 50.00
CA ALA A 141 -21.58 -17.44 48.89
C ALA A 141 -21.04 -18.48 47.90
N SER A 142 -21.90 -19.45 47.55
CA SER A 142 -21.66 -20.42 46.49
C SER A 142 -21.26 -19.73 45.17
N ARG A 143 -20.61 -20.50 44.30
CA ARG A 143 -20.00 -20.20 42.99
C ARG A 143 -20.95 -19.55 41.96
N GLN A 144 -21.55 -18.42 42.31
CA GLN A 144 -22.75 -17.90 41.66
C GLN A 144 -22.37 -16.58 40.97
N VAL A 145 -22.16 -16.69 39.65
CA VAL A 145 -21.59 -15.71 38.72
C VAL A 145 -22.46 -14.44 38.65
N ILE A 146 -21.84 -13.26 38.81
CA ILE A 146 -22.47 -11.95 38.60
C ILE A 146 -22.04 -11.47 37.22
N ILE A 147 -22.98 -11.16 36.34
CA ILE A 147 -22.66 -10.66 34.99
C ILE A 147 -22.84 -9.15 35.00
N VAL A 148 -21.81 -8.40 34.61
CA VAL A 148 -21.92 -6.95 34.38
C VAL A 148 -22.53 -6.74 32.99
N ARG A 149 -23.70 -6.10 32.90
CA ARG A 149 -24.50 -6.00 31.67
C ARG A 149 -24.56 -4.62 31.06
N ALA A 150 -24.45 -3.58 31.89
CA ALA A 150 -24.50 -2.19 31.48
C ALA A 150 -23.64 -1.35 32.43
N ILE A 151 -22.95 -0.35 31.89
CA ILE A 151 -22.08 0.54 32.63
C ILE A 151 -22.42 1.96 32.19
N VAL A 152 -22.56 2.89 33.12
CA VAL A 152 -22.69 4.32 32.81
C VAL A 152 -21.82 5.14 33.76
N PRO A 153 -20.68 5.68 33.30
CA PRO A 153 -19.86 6.58 34.11
C PRO A 153 -20.55 7.94 34.27
N GLU A 154 -20.90 8.31 35.51
CA GLU A 154 -21.52 9.62 35.81
C GLU A 154 -20.46 10.69 36.08
N SER A 155 -19.41 10.33 36.82
CA SER A 155 -18.32 11.23 37.20
C SER A 155 -17.07 10.42 37.57
N ALA A 156 -15.94 11.10 37.81
CA ALA A 156 -14.69 10.44 38.23
C ALA A 156 -14.86 9.58 39.50
N ASP A 157 -15.80 9.95 40.38
CA ASP A 157 -16.03 9.28 41.67
C ASP A 157 -17.25 8.34 41.67
N ARG A 158 -17.95 8.22 40.53
CA ARG A 158 -19.21 7.45 40.48
C ARG A 158 -19.48 6.85 39.10
N VAL A 159 -19.58 5.52 39.09
CA VAL A 159 -19.96 4.72 37.93
C VAL A 159 -21.17 3.86 38.30
N TRP A 160 -22.21 3.89 37.46
CA TRP A 160 -23.38 3.02 37.60
C TRP A 160 -23.12 1.70 36.90
N VAL A 161 -23.38 0.60 37.59
CA VAL A 161 -23.13 -0.75 37.09
C VAL A 161 -24.39 -1.58 37.21
N GLY A 162 -24.98 -1.93 36.07
CA GLY A 162 -26.11 -2.83 35.95
C GLY A 162 -25.63 -4.28 35.90
N THR A 163 -26.16 -5.13 36.76
CA THR A 163 -25.76 -6.54 36.85
C THR A 163 -26.94 -7.51 36.76
N SER A 164 -26.64 -8.80 36.64
CA SER A 164 -27.61 -9.90 36.80
C SER A 164 -28.26 -9.97 38.19
N ARG A 165 -27.84 -9.15 39.16
CA ARG A 165 -28.38 -9.11 40.53
C ARG A 165 -28.91 -7.75 40.97
N GLY A 166 -29.06 -6.81 40.04
CA GLY A 166 -29.53 -5.45 40.34
C GLY A 166 -28.52 -4.38 40.01
N LEU A 167 -28.78 -3.17 40.51
CA LEU A 167 -28.01 -1.96 40.25
C LEU A 167 -27.00 -1.69 41.37
N PHE A 168 -25.78 -1.33 40.99
CA PHE A 168 -24.71 -0.95 41.90
C PHE A 168 -24.09 0.39 41.49
N THR A 169 -23.51 1.08 42.46
CA THR A 169 -22.59 2.19 42.23
C THR A 169 -21.18 1.78 42.62
N LEU A 170 -20.21 2.14 41.78
CA LEU A 170 -18.79 1.98 42.04
C LEU A 170 -18.15 3.36 42.19
N ASN A 171 -17.37 3.55 43.25
CA ASN A 171 -16.42 4.66 43.35
C ASN A 171 -15.03 4.19 42.87
N PRO A 172 -14.52 4.68 41.71
CA PRO A 172 -13.22 4.27 41.18
C PRO A 172 -12.03 4.65 42.06
N ALA A 173 -12.13 5.69 42.90
CA ALA A 173 -11.02 6.16 43.72
C ALA A 173 -10.66 5.15 44.83
N ASP A 174 -11.68 4.62 45.52
CA ASP A 174 -11.51 3.71 46.65
C ASP A 174 -11.92 2.26 46.32
N SER A 175 -12.36 2.01 45.07
CA SER A 175 -12.88 0.71 44.60
C SER A 175 -14.05 0.16 45.44
N THR A 176 -14.87 1.04 46.01
CA THR A 176 -16.02 0.66 46.86
C THR A 176 -17.28 0.45 46.03
N TRP A 177 -18.00 -0.64 46.34
CA TRP A 177 -19.26 -1.01 45.69
C TRP A 177 -20.43 -0.83 46.65
N GLU A 178 -21.48 -0.13 46.21
CA GLU A 178 -22.71 0.06 46.97
C GLU A 178 -23.91 -0.43 46.16
N ALA A 179 -24.80 -1.22 46.78
CA ALA A 179 -26.01 -1.71 46.14
C ALA A 179 -27.11 -0.66 46.20
N VAL A 180 -27.77 -0.41 45.08
CA VAL A 180 -28.88 0.55 44.98
C VAL A 180 -30.20 -0.21 44.78
N PRO A 181 -31.06 -0.29 45.81
CA PRO A 181 -32.29 -1.07 45.73
C PRO A 181 -33.28 -0.43 44.75
N LEU A 182 -33.75 -1.21 43.77
CA LEU A 182 -34.79 -0.78 42.84
C LEU A 182 -36.19 -1.07 43.38
N ARG A 183 -36.28 -1.94 44.39
CA ARG A 183 -37.51 -2.29 45.09
C ARG A 183 -37.52 -1.70 46.49
N ALA A 184 -38.72 -1.53 47.04
CA ALA A 184 -38.86 -1.06 48.41
C ALA A 184 -38.18 -2.01 49.40
N ALA A 185 -37.54 -1.46 50.43
CA ALA A 185 -36.87 -2.21 51.48
C ALA A 185 -37.83 -3.24 52.10
N GLY A 186 -37.42 -4.52 52.12
CA GLY A 186 -38.23 -5.64 52.64
C GLY A 186 -39.06 -6.41 51.60
N SER A 187 -38.94 -6.11 50.30
CA SER A 187 -39.50 -6.94 49.23
C SER A 187 -38.99 -8.39 49.31
N ARG A 188 -39.89 -9.38 49.23
CA ARG A 188 -39.55 -10.82 49.18
C ARG A 188 -39.00 -11.27 47.81
N GLN A 189 -39.21 -10.47 46.77
CA GLN A 189 -38.76 -10.80 45.43
C GLN A 189 -37.32 -10.31 45.22
N PRO A 190 -36.47 -11.05 44.48
CA PRO A 190 -35.09 -10.65 44.20
C PRO A 190 -35.02 -9.32 43.46
N GLU A 191 -33.90 -8.61 43.56
CA GLU A 191 -33.64 -7.44 42.73
C GLU A 191 -33.68 -7.82 41.24
N PRO A 192 -34.26 -6.97 40.38
CA PRO A 192 -34.46 -7.28 38.99
C PRO A 192 -33.13 -7.27 38.22
N THR A 193 -33.02 -8.08 37.17
CA THR A 193 -31.84 -8.07 36.29
C THR A 193 -31.81 -6.77 35.52
N VAL A 194 -30.69 -6.05 35.55
CA VAL A 194 -30.49 -4.83 34.76
C VAL A 194 -29.92 -5.22 33.40
N PHE A 195 -30.62 -4.86 32.32
CA PHE A 195 -30.16 -5.11 30.95
C PHE A 195 -29.42 -3.92 30.36
N ASP A 196 -29.91 -2.70 30.62
CA ASP A 196 -29.40 -1.49 30.01
C ASP A 196 -29.64 -0.27 30.91
N LEU A 197 -28.82 0.76 30.73
CA LEU A 197 -28.80 1.97 31.55
C LEU A 197 -28.63 3.20 30.65
N GLU A 198 -29.44 4.23 30.87
CA GLU A 198 -29.39 5.48 30.11
C GLU A 198 -29.45 6.67 31.07
N LEU A 199 -28.36 7.44 31.16
CA LEU A 199 -28.29 8.62 32.03
C LEU A 199 -28.69 9.89 31.26
N SER A 200 -29.72 10.56 31.76
CA SER A 200 -30.17 11.85 31.23
C SER A 200 -29.36 13.01 31.81
N SER A 201 -29.28 14.12 31.07
CA SER A 201 -28.66 15.40 31.50
C SER A 201 -29.15 15.89 32.86
N ASP A 202 -30.40 15.59 33.21
CA ASP A 202 -31.05 16.03 34.45
C ASP A 202 -30.70 15.13 35.65
N ARG A 203 -29.64 14.30 35.53
CA ARG A 203 -29.22 13.28 36.51
C ARG A 203 -30.35 12.32 36.87
N ILE A 204 -31.11 11.93 35.85
CA ILE A 204 -32.12 10.88 35.92
C ILE A 204 -31.56 9.67 35.20
N LEU A 205 -31.41 8.56 35.92
CA LEU A 205 -30.99 7.28 35.38
C LEU A 205 -32.24 6.46 35.01
N TRP A 206 -32.35 6.12 33.74
CA TRP A 206 -33.33 5.17 33.22
C TRP A 206 -32.73 3.78 33.21
N ILE A 207 -33.49 2.80 33.67
CA ILE A 207 -32.99 1.45 33.94
C ILE A 207 -33.94 0.44 33.30
N GLY A 208 -33.43 -0.29 32.30
CA GLY A 208 -34.16 -1.37 31.65
C GLY A 208 -33.96 -2.68 32.41
N THR A 209 -35.05 -3.33 32.82
CA THR A 209 -34.98 -4.58 33.59
C THR A 209 -35.93 -5.68 33.10
N ASP A 210 -35.76 -6.90 33.61
CA ASP A 210 -36.75 -7.98 33.50
C ASP A 210 -38.08 -7.69 34.21
N ALA A 211 -38.10 -6.71 35.11
CA ALA A 211 -39.29 -6.24 35.81
C ALA A 211 -39.86 -4.93 35.23
N GLY A 212 -39.42 -4.51 34.05
CA GLY A 212 -39.88 -3.31 33.34
C GLY A 212 -38.91 -2.12 33.43
N LEU A 213 -39.39 -0.93 33.09
CA LEU A 213 -38.61 0.30 33.09
C LEU A 213 -38.62 0.96 34.49
N PHE A 214 -37.45 1.27 35.02
CA PHE A 214 -37.30 2.04 36.26
C PHE A 214 -36.67 3.40 35.96
N ARG A 215 -37.02 4.37 36.79
CA ARG A 215 -36.46 5.71 36.82
C ARG A 215 -35.87 5.95 38.20
N LEU A 216 -34.61 6.34 38.25
CA LEU A 216 -33.89 6.69 39.48
C LEU A 216 -33.43 8.15 39.37
N ASN A 217 -33.70 8.94 40.41
CA ASN A 217 -33.10 10.27 40.52
C ASN A 217 -31.78 10.15 41.29
N CYS A 218 -30.66 10.45 40.64
CA CYS A 218 -29.31 10.22 41.17
C CYS A 218 -28.98 11.09 42.40
N VAL A 219 -29.72 12.16 42.65
CA VAL A 219 -29.54 13.05 43.82
C VAL A 219 -30.29 12.50 45.03
N SER A 220 -31.55 12.11 44.84
CA SER A 220 -32.41 11.62 45.93
C SER A 220 -32.25 10.13 46.24
N GLY A 221 -31.68 9.35 45.32
CA GLY A 221 -31.62 7.89 45.39
C GLY A 221 -32.99 7.19 45.27
N HIS A 222 -34.07 7.93 45.01
CA HIS A 222 -35.41 7.37 44.94
C HIS A 222 -35.68 6.74 43.56
N SER A 223 -35.97 5.45 43.54
CA SER A 223 -36.34 4.68 42.36
C SER A 223 -37.85 4.51 42.25
N ARG A 224 -38.38 4.59 41.01
CA ARG A 224 -39.79 4.38 40.70
C ARG A 224 -39.93 3.59 39.40
N ARG A 225 -40.81 2.60 39.38
CA ARG A 225 -41.19 1.88 38.14
C ARG A 225 -42.12 2.74 37.27
N ILE A 226 -41.84 2.78 35.97
CA ILE A 226 -42.64 3.42 34.93
C ILE A 226 -43.26 2.32 34.05
N PRO A 227 -44.60 2.25 33.93
CA PRO A 227 -45.24 1.26 33.07
C PRO A 227 -44.98 1.58 31.59
N CYS A 228 -44.67 0.54 30.80
CA CYS A 228 -44.34 0.70 29.38
C CYS A 228 -45.57 0.94 28.51
N SER A 229 -46.74 0.49 28.97
CA SER A 229 -48.02 0.73 28.29
C SER A 229 -49.13 1.05 29.28
N SER A 230 -50.14 1.80 28.84
CA SER A 230 -51.38 2.02 29.60
C SER A 230 -52.20 0.74 29.80
N ALA A 231 -51.88 -0.33 29.05
CA ALA A 231 -52.51 -1.65 29.15
C ALA A 231 -51.81 -2.60 30.15
N GLU A 232 -50.70 -2.18 30.77
CA GLU A 232 -50.13 -2.88 31.94
C GLU A 232 -51.03 -2.66 33.16
N ALA A 233 -52.20 -3.32 33.17
CA ALA A 233 -53.09 -3.34 34.31
C ALA A 233 -52.40 -4.01 35.53
N PRO A 234 -52.75 -3.63 36.77
CA PRO A 234 -52.25 -4.30 37.96
C PRO A 234 -52.56 -5.81 37.89
N GLY A 235 -51.53 -6.66 37.85
CA GLY A 235 -51.66 -8.13 37.85
C GLY A 235 -51.09 -8.88 36.63
N ARG A 236 -50.65 -8.20 35.56
CA ARG A 236 -49.87 -8.83 34.47
C ARG A 236 -48.37 -8.78 34.74
N SER A 237 -47.64 -9.80 34.26
CA SER A 237 -46.18 -9.82 34.33
C SER A 237 -45.59 -8.59 33.60
N PRO A 238 -44.56 -7.94 34.17
CA PRO A 238 -43.90 -6.80 33.54
C PRO A 238 -43.34 -7.15 32.16
N VAL A 239 -43.37 -6.20 31.23
CA VAL A 239 -42.66 -6.36 29.96
C VAL A 239 -41.16 -6.17 30.19
N THR A 240 -40.35 -7.15 29.78
CA THR A 240 -38.88 -7.06 29.82
C THR A 240 -38.37 -5.95 28.90
N VAL A 241 -37.53 -5.07 29.43
CA VAL A 241 -36.83 -4.02 28.68
C VAL A 241 -35.41 -4.49 28.38
N HIS A 242 -35.03 -4.55 27.11
CA HIS A 242 -33.74 -5.05 26.66
C HIS A 242 -32.74 -3.95 26.33
N CYS A 243 -33.20 -2.84 25.75
CA CYS A 243 -32.34 -1.72 25.39
C CYS A 243 -33.08 -0.38 25.57
N LEU A 244 -32.30 0.65 25.85
CA LEU A 244 -32.70 2.04 25.99
C LEU A 244 -31.87 2.86 25.00
N PHE A 245 -32.49 3.86 24.37
CA PHE A 245 -31.77 4.75 23.48
C PHE A 245 -32.44 6.11 23.45
N ARG A 246 -31.68 7.18 23.67
CA ARG A 246 -32.19 8.54 23.52
C ARG A 246 -31.78 9.12 22.18
N ASP A 247 -32.78 9.54 21.39
CA ASP A 247 -32.52 10.18 20.10
C ASP A 247 -32.09 11.64 20.24
N SER A 248 -31.60 12.20 19.14
CA SER A 248 -31.18 13.59 18.98
C SER A 248 -32.26 14.64 19.32
N ARG A 249 -33.54 14.22 19.40
CA ARG A 249 -34.69 15.08 19.75
C ARG A 249 -35.09 14.94 21.21
N GLY A 250 -34.34 14.17 22.00
CA GLY A 250 -34.57 13.92 23.41
C GLY A 250 -35.68 12.90 23.71
N ILE A 251 -36.17 12.17 22.71
CA ILE A 251 -37.13 11.09 22.90
C ILE A 251 -36.38 9.86 23.41
N LEU A 252 -36.84 9.29 24.52
CA LEU A 252 -36.33 8.01 25.01
C LEU A 252 -37.09 6.87 24.32
N TRP A 253 -36.37 6.10 23.53
CA TRP A 253 -36.83 4.87 22.91
C TRP A 253 -36.52 3.69 23.82
N VAL A 254 -37.46 2.76 23.93
CA VAL A 254 -37.40 1.62 24.84
C VAL A 254 -37.71 0.36 24.05
N GLY A 255 -36.67 -0.44 23.80
CA GLY A 255 -36.77 -1.73 23.14
C GLY A 255 -37.11 -2.83 24.13
N THR A 256 -38.15 -3.58 23.84
CA THR A 256 -38.70 -4.60 24.74
C THR A 256 -38.82 -5.94 24.04
N GLN A 257 -39.16 -6.98 24.81
CA GLN A 257 -39.51 -8.30 24.26
C GLN A 257 -40.73 -8.26 23.32
N THR A 258 -41.61 -7.26 23.46
CA THR A 258 -42.86 -7.13 22.70
C THR A 258 -42.85 -5.88 21.80
N GLY A 259 -41.68 -5.47 21.29
CA GLY A 259 -41.54 -4.35 20.36
C GLY A 259 -40.98 -3.05 20.97
N LEU A 260 -41.36 -1.90 20.41
CA LEU A 260 -40.73 -0.60 20.65
C LEU A 260 -41.70 0.43 21.25
N TYR A 261 -41.27 1.11 22.31
CA TYR A 261 -41.99 2.18 22.98
C TYR A 261 -41.21 3.50 22.92
N SER A 262 -41.90 4.64 23.01
CA SER A 262 -41.28 5.96 23.01
C SER A 262 -41.82 6.83 24.14
N PHE A 263 -40.93 7.59 24.79
CA PHE A 263 -41.23 8.44 25.93
C PHE A 263 -40.71 9.85 25.69
N ARG A 264 -41.54 10.85 26.01
CA ARG A 264 -41.18 12.27 26.01
C ARG A 264 -41.64 12.87 27.32
N ASN A 265 -40.74 13.53 28.05
CA ASN A 265 -41.04 14.16 29.34
C ASN A 265 -41.78 13.21 30.30
N GLU A 266 -41.28 11.98 30.45
CA GLU A 266 -41.83 10.94 31.35
C GLU A 266 -43.23 10.44 31.00
N ARG A 267 -43.83 10.93 29.91
CA ARG A 267 -45.09 10.41 29.39
C ARG A 267 -44.81 9.51 28.21
N PRO A 268 -45.44 8.33 28.13
CA PRO A 268 -45.45 7.58 26.88
C PRO A 268 -46.07 8.49 25.83
N VAL A 269 -45.33 8.76 24.76
CA VAL A 269 -45.93 9.40 23.58
C VAL A 269 -46.90 8.37 23.02
N ALA A 270 -48.12 8.77 22.71
CA ALA A 270 -49.18 7.89 22.19
C ALA A 270 -48.86 7.42 20.76
N THR A 271 -47.75 6.72 20.62
CA THR A 271 -47.32 5.98 19.44
C THR A 271 -46.64 4.73 19.99
N SER A 272 -47.43 3.85 20.64
CA SER A 272 -47.01 2.46 20.72
C SER A 272 -46.94 2.00 19.27
N LEU A 273 -45.74 1.86 18.72
CA LEU A 273 -45.55 1.21 17.43
C LEU A 273 -45.76 -0.30 17.66
N ARG A 274 -47.00 -0.68 17.98
CA ARG A 274 -47.52 -2.05 17.87
C ARG A 274 -47.40 -2.57 16.43
N THR A 275 -47.01 -1.71 15.50
CA THR A 275 -46.82 -1.95 14.07
C THR A 275 -45.45 -2.50 13.68
N LEU A 276 -44.61 -2.94 14.64
CA LEU A 276 -43.50 -3.86 14.32
C LEU A 276 -43.99 -5.31 14.12
N THR A 277 -45.29 -5.53 13.91
CA THR A 277 -45.82 -6.82 13.48
C THR A 277 -45.44 -7.07 12.03
N TRP A 278 -44.41 -7.88 11.81
CA TRP A 278 -44.14 -8.50 10.52
C TRP A 278 -44.64 -9.94 10.60
N GLU A 279 -45.53 -10.35 9.69
CA GLU A 279 -46.18 -11.70 9.70
C GLU A 279 -46.89 -12.05 11.02
N GLY A 280 -47.36 -11.04 11.77
CA GLY A 280 -48.07 -11.24 13.04
C GLY A 280 -47.18 -11.55 14.26
N MET A 281 -45.85 -11.51 14.14
CA MET A 281 -44.92 -11.60 15.28
C MET A 281 -44.39 -10.21 15.67
N GLU A 282 -44.35 -9.92 16.98
CA GLU A 282 -43.67 -8.75 17.55
C GLU A 282 -42.23 -9.16 17.91
N PRO A 283 -41.21 -8.73 17.15
CA PRO A 283 -39.83 -9.11 17.44
C PRO A 283 -39.28 -8.35 18.65
N ALA A 284 -38.48 -9.05 19.46
CA ALA A 284 -37.74 -8.42 20.54
C ALA A 284 -36.69 -7.45 19.96
N VAL A 285 -36.75 -6.18 20.37
CA VAL A 285 -35.78 -5.14 19.98
C VAL A 285 -34.64 -5.16 20.99
N LEU A 286 -33.44 -5.46 20.51
CA LEU A 286 -32.26 -5.68 21.35
C LEU A 286 -31.22 -4.57 21.26
N ALA A 287 -31.22 -3.80 20.17
CA ALA A 287 -30.29 -2.72 19.95
C ALA A 287 -30.91 -1.62 19.09
N MET A 288 -30.44 -0.38 19.27
CA MET A 288 -30.93 0.77 18.54
C MET A 288 -29.78 1.73 18.19
N ALA A 289 -29.86 2.37 17.03
CA ALA A 289 -28.92 3.43 16.64
C ALA A 289 -29.62 4.47 15.74
N GLU A 290 -29.25 5.74 15.87
CA GLU A 290 -29.80 6.83 15.04
C GLU A 290 -28.79 7.28 13.98
N ASP A 291 -29.20 7.26 12.71
CA ASP A 291 -28.38 7.76 11.60
C ASP A 291 -28.35 9.30 11.48
N GLU A 292 -27.51 9.84 10.60
CA GLU A 292 -27.39 11.30 10.43
C GLU A 292 -28.66 11.99 9.90
N ARG A 293 -29.63 11.23 9.36
CA ARG A 293 -30.93 11.75 8.90
C ARG A 293 -32.02 11.66 9.97
N GLY A 294 -31.67 11.27 11.20
CA GLY A 294 -32.62 11.10 12.31
C GLY A 294 -33.54 9.89 12.15
N ARG A 295 -33.15 8.90 11.33
CA ARG A 295 -33.86 7.62 11.22
C ARG A 295 -33.29 6.64 12.24
N LEU A 296 -34.18 5.90 12.88
CA LEU A 296 -33.83 4.95 13.93
C LEU A 296 -33.70 3.55 13.34
N TRP A 297 -32.54 2.94 13.53
CA TRP A 297 -32.22 1.56 13.16
C TRP A 297 -32.43 0.66 14.38
N LEU A 298 -33.09 -0.47 14.18
CA LEU A 298 -33.54 -1.37 15.23
C LEU A 298 -33.03 -2.78 14.95
N GLY A 299 -32.17 -3.28 15.82
CA GLY A 299 -31.67 -4.65 15.78
C GLY A 299 -32.62 -5.58 16.54
N THR A 300 -32.99 -6.70 15.91
CA THR A 300 -33.90 -7.68 16.53
C THR A 300 -33.22 -9.02 16.80
N GLY A 301 -33.76 -9.77 17.77
CA GLY A 301 -33.19 -11.06 18.19
C GLY A 301 -33.27 -12.21 17.18
N GLY A 302 -33.96 -12.04 16.06
CA GLY A 302 -34.07 -13.08 15.02
C GLY A 302 -34.76 -12.67 13.71
N ASN A 303 -35.21 -11.41 13.60
CA ASN A 303 -35.91 -10.91 12.42
C ASN A 303 -35.07 -9.89 11.64
N GLY A 304 -33.75 -9.87 11.85
CA GLY A 304 -32.84 -8.94 11.17
C GLY A 304 -33.02 -7.49 11.63
N LEU A 305 -32.84 -6.56 10.69
CA LEU A 305 -32.74 -5.12 10.94
C LEU A 305 -33.99 -4.39 10.45
N PHE A 306 -34.50 -3.48 11.27
CA PHE A 306 -35.59 -2.56 10.89
C PHE A 306 -35.09 -1.12 10.89
N ARG A 307 -35.68 -0.29 10.02
CA ARG A 307 -35.43 1.15 9.99
C ARG A 307 -36.75 1.90 10.11
N LEU A 308 -36.90 2.64 11.19
CA LEU A 308 -38.02 3.50 11.49
C LEU A 308 -37.68 4.95 11.14
N THR A 309 -38.55 5.62 10.38
CA THR A 309 -38.48 7.07 10.16
C THR A 309 -39.45 7.76 11.11
N PRO A 310 -39.01 8.34 12.24
CA PRO A 310 -39.96 8.67 13.30
C PRO A 310 -40.89 9.86 12.96
N SER A 311 -40.51 10.70 11.98
CA SER A 311 -41.36 11.79 11.48
C SER A 311 -42.58 11.31 10.70
N THR A 312 -42.48 10.17 10.02
CA THR A 312 -43.54 9.62 9.16
C THR A 312 -44.15 8.32 9.71
N GLY A 313 -43.50 7.69 10.69
CA GLY A 313 -43.87 6.37 11.20
C GLY A 313 -43.61 5.23 10.21
N ARG A 314 -42.96 5.48 9.06
CA ARG A 314 -42.64 4.44 8.07
C ARG A 314 -41.57 3.49 8.61
N ILE A 315 -41.82 2.20 8.48
CA ILE A 315 -40.91 1.11 8.87
C ILE A 315 -40.46 0.40 7.59
N ALA A 316 -39.15 0.24 7.43
CA ALA A 316 -38.54 -0.63 6.43
C ALA A 316 -37.90 -1.83 7.13
N HIS A 317 -38.01 -3.01 6.53
CA HIS A 317 -37.51 -4.26 7.06
C HIS A 317 -36.47 -4.86 6.11
N TYR A 318 -35.35 -5.31 6.66
CA TYR A 318 -34.22 -5.89 5.93
C TYR A 318 -34.01 -7.32 6.45
N ARG A 319 -34.49 -8.30 5.66
CA ARG A 319 -34.34 -9.73 5.92
C ARG A 319 -34.16 -10.48 4.60
N SER A 320 -32.93 -10.85 4.29
CA SER A 320 -32.62 -12.02 3.48
C SER A 320 -31.10 -12.23 3.48
N TRP A 321 -30.69 -13.48 3.54
CA TRP A 321 -29.31 -13.90 3.36
C TRP A 321 -29.21 -14.49 1.96
N GLU A 322 -28.73 -13.71 1.01
CA GLU A 322 -28.04 -14.23 -0.17
C GLU A 322 -26.64 -13.61 -0.20
N LYS A 323 -25.62 -14.48 -0.12
CA LYS A 323 -24.19 -14.13 -0.04
C LYS A 323 -23.74 -13.14 -1.12
N ASP A 324 -24.50 -13.02 -2.21
CA ASP A 324 -24.22 -12.15 -3.36
C ASP A 324 -25.04 -10.84 -3.43
N ARG A 325 -26.06 -10.65 -2.56
CA ARG A 325 -26.94 -9.46 -2.60
C ARG A 325 -26.54 -8.33 -1.66
N GLY A 326 -25.58 -8.54 -0.76
CA GLY A 326 -25.16 -7.51 0.20
C GLY A 326 -26.20 -7.24 1.29
N GLU A 327 -27.04 -8.20 1.62
CA GLU A 327 -28.11 -8.05 2.62
C GLU A 327 -27.65 -8.47 4.03
N VAL A 328 -28.25 -7.86 5.06
CA VAL A 328 -27.92 -8.08 6.47
C VAL A 328 -28.34 -9.49 6.90
N SER A 329 -27.48 -10.18 7.63
CA SER A 329 -27.75 -11.54 8.10
C SER A 329 -29.02 -11.60 8.98
N PRO A 330 -29.87 -12.63 8.82
CA PRO A 330 -31.04 -12.85 9.68
C PRO A 330 -30.68 -13.37 11.08
N THR A 331 -29.39 -13.45 11.43
CA THR A 331 -28.94 -13.80 12.78
C THR A 331 -29.38 -12.74 13.80
N GLY A 332 -29.54 -13.13 15.06
CA GLY A 332 -29.94 -12.20 16.12
C GLY A 332 -28.94 -11.04 16.23
N ILE A 333 -29.42 -9.82 16.03
CA ILE A 333 -28.63 -8.59 16.17
C ILE A 333 -28.56 -8.24 17.65
N ARG A 334 -27.34 -8.08 18.18
CA ARG A 334 -27.09 -7.83 19.61
C ARG A 334 -26.80 -6.39 19.94
N THR A 335 -26.12 -5.69 19.05
CA THR A 335 -25.68 -4.31 19.26
C THR A 335 -25.61 -3.58 17.91
N LEU A 336 -25.82 -2.27 17.94
CA LEU A 336 -25.76 -1.37 16.79
C LEU A 336 -24.93 -0.15 17.19
N LEU A 337 -24.04 0.30 16.30
CA LEU A 337 -23.21 1.48 16.54
C LEU A 337 -23.19 2.33 15.27
N LYS A 338 -23.40 3.64 15.41
CA LYS A 338 -23.10 4.60 14.34
C LYS A 338 -21.66 5.08 14.53
N ASP A 339 -20.83 4.97 13.50
CA ASP A 339 -19.48 5.53 13.53
C ASP A 339 -19.44 7.02 13.13
N ARG A 340 -18.25 7.61 13.24
CA ARG A 340 -17.97 9.00 12.88
C ARG A 340 -18.17 9.33 11.40
N ASP A 341 -18.04 8.35 10.51
CA ASP A 341 -18.27 8.49 9.06
C ASP A 341 -19.75 8.30 8.69
N GLY A 342 -20.60 8.00 9.68
CA GLY A 342 -22.04 7.80 9.52
C GLY A 342 -22.44 6.38 9.11
N LEU A 343 -21.51 5.41 9.12
CA LEU A 343 -21.82 3.99 8.88
C LEU A 343 -22.53 3.39 10.09
N ILE A 344 -23.42 2.43 9.82
CA ILE A 344 -24.07 1.63 10.86
C ILE A 344 -23.38 0.28 10.93
N TRP A 345 -22.76 0.02 12.08
CA TRP A 345 -22.14 -1.23 12.48
C TRP A 345 -23.14 -2.09 13.23
N ILE A 346 -23.12 -3.39 12.97
CA ILE A 346 -24.10 -4.38 13.38
C ILE A 346 -23.34 -5.55 14.00
N GLY A 347 -23.46 -5.70 15.31
CA GLY A 347 -22.92 -6.85 16.04
C GLY A 347 -23.93 -7.99 16.03
N THR A 348 -23.53 -9.16 15.54
CA THR A 348 -24.42 -10.32 15.40
C THR A 348 -24.14 -11.40 16.43
N GLN A 349 -25.11 -12.29 16.67
CA GLN A 349 -24.95 -13.40 17.61
C GLN A 349 -24.02 -14.54 17.10
N GLY A 350 -23.53 -14.48 15.86
CA GLY A 350 -22.73 -15.59 15.32
C GLY A 350 -22.10 -15.40 13.95
N ASN A 351 -22.35 -14.29 13.27
CA ASN A 351 -21.78 -13.97 11.96
C ASN A 351 -20.76 -12.81 12.03
N GLY A 352 -20.22 -12.54 13.22
CA GLY A 352 -19.26 -11.46 13.43
C GLY A 352 -19.91 -10.10 13.37
N VAL A 353 -19.22 -9.16 12.73
CA VAL A 353 -19.61 -7.76 12.59
C VAL A 353 -20.02 -7.50 11.15
N GLU A 354 -21.14 -6.84 10.96
CA GLU A 354 -21.58 -6.36 9.65
C GLU A 354 -21.64 -4.83 9.67
N TYR A 355 -21.40 -4.16 8.55
CA TYR A 355 -21.62 -2.71 8.47
C TYR A 355 -22.09 -2.25 7.10
N LEU A 356 -22.85 -1.16 7.09
CA LEU A 356 -23.45 -0.57 5.91
C LEU A 356 -23.45 0.96 5.97
N ASN A 357 -23.56 1.61 4.82
CA ASN A 357 -23.80 3.05 4.74
C ASN A 357 -25.31 3.33 4.67
N PRO A 358 -25.91 3.97 5.69
CA PRO A 358 -27.36 4.19 5.74
C PRO A 358 -27.85 5.23 4.72
N THR A 359 -26.97 6.10 4.23
CA THR A 359 -27.34 7.18 3.30
C THR A 359 -27.45 6.70 1.85
N GLN A 360 -26.57 5.76 1.45
CA GLN A 360 -26.40 5.18 0.11
C GLN A 360 -26.93 6.10 -1.01
N PRO A 361 -26.20 7.19 -1.32
CA PRO A 361 -26.69 8.20 -2.25
C PRO A 361 -26.74 7.69 -3.70
N VAL A 362 -26.05 6.58 -3.99
CA VAL A 362 -26.12 5.92 -5.29
C VAL A 362 -27.10 4.75 -5.24
N ALA A 363 -28.20 4.87 -5.99
CA ALA A 363 -29.15 3.79 -6.15
C ALA A 363 -28.52 2.62 -6.92
N TYR A 364 -28.86 1.42 -6.49
CA TYR A 364 -28.42 0.17 -7.10
C TYR A 364 -29.62 -0.68 -7.46
N TYR A 365 -29.79 -0.95 -8.75
CA TYR A 365 -30.80 -1.86 -9.27
C TYR A 365 -30.12 -3.20 -9.53
N ALA A 366 -30.23 -4.09 -8.54
CA ALA A 366 -29.70 -5.44 -8.61
C ALA A 366 -30.54 -6.31 -9.55
N ALA A 367 -29.86 -7.23 -10.23
CA ALA A 367 -30.55 -8.32 -10.93
C ALA A 367 -31.01 -9.38 -9.92
N GLY A 368 -32.29 -9.73 -9.93
CA GLY A 368 -32.91 -10.66 -8.99
C GLY A 368 -33.31 -11.99 -9.61
N SER A 369 -33.49 -13.00 -8.74
CA SER A 369 -34.01 -14.33 -9.08
C SER A 369 -35.54 -14.35 -9.25
N GLY A 370 -36.07 -13.52 -10.16
CA GLY A 370 -37.42 -13.73 -10.70
C GLY A 370 -38.59 -13.02 -10.00
N ASP A 371 -38.37 -12.13 -9.04
CA ASP A 371 -39.44 -11.28 -8.48
C ASP A 371 -39.76 -10.10 -9.41
N ASP A 372 -41.06 -9.76 -9.54
CA ASP A 372 -41.63 -8.65 -10.34
C ASP A 372 -41.13 -7.23 -9.92
N SER A 373 -40.23 -7.14 -8.95
CA SER A 373 -39.63 -5.88 -8.46
C SER A 373 -38.12 -5.81 -8.69
N SER A 374 -37.54 -6.70 -9.49
CA SER A 374 -36.10 -6.77 -9.74
C SER A 374 -35.79 -6.76 -11.23
N LEU A 375 -34.60 -6.28 -11.62
CA LEU A 375 -34.13 -6.44 -12.99
C LEU A 375 -33.76 -7.91 -13.24
N ARG A 376 -33.85 -8.41 -14.47
CA ARG A 376 -33.34 -9.75 -14.82
C ARG A 376 -31.94 -9.66 -15.45
N ASN A 377 -31.65 -8.56 -16.13
CA ASN A 377 -30.34 -8.34 -16.73
C ASN A 377 -29.26 -8.08 -15.67
N VAL A 378 -28.42 -9.08 -15.43
CA VAL A 378 -27.25 -8.97 -14.56
C VAL A 378 -26.16 -8.10 -15.21
N SER A 379 -25.91 -8.29 -16.51
CA SER A 379 -24.95 -7.48 -17.25
C SER A 379 -25.70 -6.49 -18.14
N VAL A 380 -25.62 -5.21 -17.78
CA VAL A 380 -26.36 -4.13 -18.44
C VAL A 380 -25.52 -3.57 -19.59
N ARG A 381 -26.12 -3.43 -20.77
CA ARG A 381 -25.51 -2.89 -22.00
C ARG A 381 -26.24 -1.65 -22.50
N GLY A 382 -27.57 -1.72 -22.59
CA GLY A 382 -28.41 -0.60 -23.04
C GLY A 382 -29.19 0.02 -21.87
N ILE A 383 -29.24 1.34 -21.82
CA ILE A 383 -30.02 2.08 -20.81
C ILE A 383 -30.77 3.22 -21.50
N CYS A 384 -32.05 3.37 -21.22
CA CYS A 384 -32.84 4.49 -21.68
C CYS A 384 -33.89 4.87 -20.63
N LEU A 385 -33.87 6.14 -20.18
CA LEU A 385 -34.94 6.69 -19.35
C LEU A 385 -35.99 7.32 -20.26
N SER A 386 -37.15 6.67 -20.37
CA SER A 386 -38.25 7.21 -21.16
C SER A 386 -38.86 8.46 -20.52
N ARG A 387 -39.47 9.32 -21.35
CA ARG A 387 -40.24 10.50 -20.90
C ARG A 387 -41.34 10.16 -19.89
N ASP A 388 -41.90 8.96 -19.96
CA ASP A 388 -42.94 8.51 -19.03
C ASP A 388 -42.40 8.05 -17.66
N SER A 389 -41.09 8.19 -17.44
CA SER A 389 -40.33 7.76 -16.25
C SER A 389 -40.16 6.25 -16.10
N VAL A 390 -40.39 5.49 -17.18
CA VAL A 390 -40.02 4.07 -17.25
C VAL A 390 -38.54 3.95 -17.60
N LEU A 391 -37.82 3.17 -16.81
CA LEU A 391 -36.41 2.88 -17.02
C LEU A 391 -36.27 1.58 -17.81
N TRP A 392 -35.80 1.70 -19.04
CA TRP A 392 -35.56 0.58 -19.95
C TRP A 392 -34.11 0.13 -19.86
N VAL A 393 -33.90 -1.15 -19.58
CA VAL A 393 -32.59 -1.76 -19.37
C VAL A 393 -32.45 -2.98 -20.28
N GLY A 394 -31.44 -2.97 -21.13
CA GLY A 394 -31.11 -4.05 -22.06
C GLY A 394 -29.81 -4.75 -21.67
N GLY A 395 -29.76 -6.06 -21.89
CA GLY A 395 -28.55 -6.87 -21.70
C GLY A 395 -28.68 -8.21 -22.40
N TYR A 396 -28.01 -9.23 -21.87
CA TYR A 396 -28.02 -10.59 -22.43
C TYR A 396 -29.31 -11.39 -22.14
N SER A 397 -30.22 -10.86 -21.33
CA SER A 397 -31.47 -11.52 -20.90
C SER A 397 -32.73 -10.82 -21.42
N GLY A 398 -32.60 -10.01 -22.47
CA GLY A 398 -33.69 -9.27 -23.10
C GLY A 398 -33.82 -7.84 -22.59
N LEU A 399 -35.04 -7.31 -22.62
CA LEU A 399 -35.39 -5.95 -22.20
C LEU A 399 -36.16 -5.98 -20.88
N ASP A 400 -35.68 -5.22 -19.90
CA ASP A 400 -36.40 -4.94 -18.67
C ASP A 400 -36.98 -3.52 -18.73
N GLY A 401 -38.28 -3.38 -18.48
CA GLY A 401 -38.95 -2.09 -18.30
C GLY A 401 -39.32 -1.91 -16.82
N PHE A 402 -38.63 -1.01 -16.12
CA PHE A 402 -38.87 -0.74 -14.71
C PHE A 402 -39.69 0.55 -14.54
N ASP A 403 -40.96 0.41 -14.16
CA ASP A 403 -41.80 1.54 -13.80
C ASP A 403 -41.43 2.03 -12.40
N ARG A 404 -40.80 3.21 -12.34
CA ARG A 404 -40.31 3.83 -11.11
C ARG A 404 -41.41 4.40 -10.22
N LYS A 405 -42.62 4.62 -10.75
CA LYS A 405 -43.78 5.09 -9.99
C LYS A 405 -44.41 3.93 -9.24
N THR A 406 -44.53 2.77 -9.88
CA THR A 406 -45.15 1.58 -9.27
C THR A 406 -44.15 0.62 -8.61
N GLY A 407 -42.85 0.76 -8.90
CA GLY A 407 -41.80 -0.15 -8.43
C GLY A 407 -41.85 -1.55 -9.05
N ARG A 408 -42.51 -1.69 -10.22
CA ARG A 408 -42.70 -2.97 -10.91
C ARG A 408 -41.82 -3.05 -12.14
N ALA A 409 -41.21 -4.21 -12.34
CA ALA A 409 -40.46 -4.56 -13.54
C ALA A 409 -41.32 -5.41 -14.47
N VAL A 410 -41.24 -5.14 -15.76
CA VAL A 410 -41.78 -5.98 -16.83
C VAL A 410 -40.61 -6.50 -17.66
N HIS A 411 -40.64 -7.77 -18.02
CA HIS A 411 -39.53 -8.46 -18.67
C HIS A 411 -39.95 -8.97 -20.06
N TYR A 412 -39.24 -8.54 -21.09
CA TYR A 412 -39.42 -8.99 -22.46
C TYR A 412 -38.21 -9.84 -22.87
N GLN A 413 -38.48 -11.11 -23.17
CA GLN A 413 -37.46 -12.11 -23.49
C GLN A 413 -37.75 -12.73 -24.84
N TRP A 414 -36.69 -13.16 -25.52
CA TRP A 414 -36.85 -13.97 -26.73
C TRP A 414 -37.50 -15.30 -26.38
N ASP A 415 -38.62 -15.58 -27.04
CA ASP A 415 -39.33 -16.84 -26.93
C ASP A 415 -39.10 -17.66 -28.21
N LYS A 416 -38.46 -18.83 -28.05
CA LYS A 416 -38.20 -19.76 -29.15
C LYS A 416 -39.50 -20.27 -29.79
N GLN A 417 -40.60 -20.32 -29.04
CA GLN A 417 -41.91 -20.78 -29.55
C GLN A 417 -42.67 -19.67 -30.27
N ASN A 418 -42.38 -18.41 -29.97
CA ASN A 418 -43.01 -17.25 -30.60
C ASN A 418 -41.99 -16.14 -30.90
N PRO A 419 -41.10 -16.37 -31.88
CA PRO A 419 -39.98 -15.47 -32.17
C PRO A 419 -40.42 -14.08 -32.64
N ASP A 420 -41.64 -13.96 -33.17
CA ASP A 420 -42.19 -12.69 -33.68
C ASP A 420 -42.59 -11.72 -32.56
N ARG A 421 -42.76 -12.21 -31.32
CA ARG A 421 -43.14 -11.36 -30.17
C ARG A 421 -42.00 -10.50 -29.68
N PHE A 422 -40.79 -11.06 -29.62
CA PHE A 422 -39.59 -10.32 -29.21
C PHE A 422 -38.35 -10.96 -29.83
N PRO A 423 -37.73 -10.37 -30.85
CA PRO A 423 -36.79 -11.08 -31.72
C PRO A 423 -35.50 -11.56 -31.04
N SER A 424 -34.93 -10.80 -30.10
CA SER A 424 -33.59 -11.08 -29.56
C SER A 424 -33.53 -11.00 -28.04
N SER A 425 -32.68 -11.83 -27.42
CA SER A 425 -32.35 -11.74 -26.00
C SER A 425 -31.14 -10.86 -25.72
N ASN A 426 -30.38 -10.43 -26.74
CA ASN A 426 -29.14 -9.70 -26.55
C ASN A 426 -29.28 -8.26 -27.05
N ILE A 427 -29.58 -7.36 -26.14
CA ILE A 427 -29.82 -5.94 -26.41
C ILE A 427 -28.58 -5.15 -26.01
N TYR A 428 -27.96 -4.50 -26.98
CA TYR A 428 -26.71 -3.79 -26.81
C TYR A 428 -26.91 -2.30 -26.58
N CYS A 429 -27.90 -1.69 -27.24
CA CYS A 429 -28.19 -0.25 -27.16
C CYS A 429 -29.68 0.03 -27.34
N ILE A 430 -30.16 1.11 -26.72
CA ILE A 430 -31.57 1.49 -26.67
C ILE A 430 -31.68 3.01 -26.89
N THR A 431 -32.55 3.43 -27.80
CA THR A 431 -32.88 4.85 -28.01
C THR A 431 -34.39 5.03 -28.10
N GLU A 432 -34.94 6.04 -27.43
CA GLU A 432 -36.35 6.44 -27.57
C GLU A 432 -36.48 7.52 -28.65
N ASP A 433 -37.42 7.36 -29.58
CA ASP A 433 -37.73 8.38 -30.58
C ASP A 433 -38.79 9.39 -30.11
N GLU A 434 -39.07 10.40 -30.94
CA GLU A 434 -39.96 11.49 -30.54
C GLU A 434 -41.43 11.06 -30.35
N GLN A 435 -41.81 9.87 -30.82
CA GLN A 435 -43.16 9.29 -30.71
C GLN A 435 -43.28 8.30 -29.54
N GLY A 436 -42.17 8.04 -28.82
CA GLY A 436 -42.10 7.09 -27.71
C GLY A 436 -41.81 5.65 -28.13
N PHE A 437 -41.40 5.41 -29.38
CA PHE A 437 -40.96 4.08 -29.79
C PHE A 437 -39.52 3.83 -29.35
N LEU A 438 -39.24 2.62 -28.90
CA LEU A 438 -37.90 2.18 -28.55
C LEU A 438 -37.22 1.53 -29.76
N TRP A 439 -36.02 1.97 -30.06
CA TRP A 439 -35.14 1.41 -31.08
C TRP A 439 -34.08 0.55 -30.40
N LEU A 440 -34.14 -0.76 -30.65
CA LEU A 440 -33.36 -1.77 -29.94
C LEU A 440 -32.30 -2.35 -30.87
N GLY A 441 -31.04 -2.09 -30.56
CA GLY A 441 -29.89 -2.64 -31.28
C GLY A 441 -29.44 -3.93 -30.64
N THR A 442 -29.23 -4.96 -31.45
CA THR A 442 -28.95 -6.32 -30.97
C THR A 442 -27.65 -6.88 -31.54
N GLU A 443 -27.08 -7.83 -30.81
CA GLU A 443 -26.00 -8.67 -31.31
C GLU A 443 -26.59 -9.81 -32.17
N GLY A 444 -26.40 -9.73 -33.48
CA GLY A 444 -26.72 -10.80 -34.45
C GLY A 444 -28.03 -10.64 -35.24
N GLN A 445 -29.06 -9.99 -34.70
CA GLN A 445 -30.35 -9.81 -35.41
C GLN A 445 -30.56 -8.40 -35.97
N GLY A 446 -29.65 -7.46 -35.70
CA GLY A 446 -29.80 -6.09 -36.15
C GLY A 446 -30.62 -5.22 -35.24
N MET A 447 -31.48 -4.42 -35.85
CA MET A 447 -32.29 -3.39 -35.21
C MET A 447 -33.76 -3.76 -35.32
N PHE A 448 -34.53 -3.51 -34.26
CA PHE A 448 -35.99 -3.52 -34.34
C PHE A 448 -36.60 -2.38 -33.53
N ARG A 449 -37.80 -1.95 -33.96
CA ARG A 449 -38.59 -0.92 -33.29
C ARG A 449 -39.64 -1.60 -32.40
N PHE A 450 -39.76 -1.17 -31.14
CA PHE A 450 -40.69 -1.70 -30.16
C PHE A 450 -41.61 -0.58 -29.65
N ASP A 451 -42.93 -0.83 -29.68
CA ASP A 451 -43.92 0.05 -29.04
C ASP A 451 -44.22 -0.47 -27.62
N PRO A 452 -43.81 0.25 -26.57
CA PRO A 452 -44.05 -0.18 -25.19
C PRO A 452 -45.53 -0.13 -24.79
N ARG A 453 -46.41 0.56 -25.53
CA ARG A 453 -47.84 0.69 -25.23
C ARG A 453 -48.66 -0.46 -25.78
N THR A 454 -48.29 -0.95 -26.97
CA THR A 454 -49.00 -2.04 -27.66
C THR A 454 -48.26 -3.37 -27.62
N GLU A 455 -47.03 -3.38 -27.07
CA GLU A 455 -46.08 -4.49 -27.09
C GLU A 455 -45.80 -5.04 -28.51
N GLN A 456 -45.95 -4.20 -29.53
CA GLN A 456 -45.71 -4.61 -30.93
C GLN A 456 -44.26 -4.36 -31.32
N VAL A 457 -43.70 -5.30 -32.08
CA VAL A 457 -42.36 -5.21 -32.66
C VAL A 457 -42.47 -5.05 -34.17
N VAL A 458 -41.68 -4.13 -34.72
CA VAL A 458 -41.46 -3.98 -36.17
C VAL A 458 -40.00 -4.29 -36.47
N THR A 459 -39.79 -5.34 -37.25
CA THR A 459 -38.48 -5.74 -37.78
C THR A 459 -38.33 -5.25 -39.22
N TYR A 460 -37.12 -4.85 -39.59
CA TYR A 460 -36.79 -4.46 -40.97
C TYR A 460 -36.07 -5.63 -41.65
N ALA A 461 -36.80 -6.33 -42.52
CA ALA A 461 -36.25 -7.48 -43.23
C ALA A 461 -35.15 -7.08 -44.22
N HIS A 462 -34.15 -7.96 -44.38
CA HIS A 462 -33.16 -7.79 -45.44
C HIS A 462 -33.76 -8.24 -46.78
N ASP A 463 -33.76 -7.34 -47.75
CA ASP A 463 -33.99 -7.65 -49.15
C ASP A 463 -32.63 -7.72 -49.86
N PRO A 464 -32.20 -8.91 -50.35
CA PRO A 464 -30.95 -9.07 -51.07
C PRO A 464 -30.84 -8.20 -52.33
N ASP A 465 -31.98 -7.88 -52.94
CA ASP A 465 -32.06 -7.13 -54.21
C ASP A 465 -32.12 -5.61 -53.98
N ASP A 466 -32.45 -5.15 -52.76
CA ASP A 466 -32.37 -3.74 -52.38
C ASP A 466 -31.12 -3.46 -51.51
N PRO A 467 -30.07 -2.82 -52.06
CA PRO A 467 -28.88 -2.46 -51.28
C PRO A 467 -29.16 -1.45 -50.16
N ARG A 468 -30.33 -0.79 -50.17
CA ARG A 468 -30.79 0.14 -49.12
C ARG A 468 -31.67 -0.52 -48.07
N SER A 469 -31.96 -1.82 -48.18
CA SER A 469 -32.62 -2.57 -47.11
C SER A 469 -31.68 -2.81 -45.92
N TRP A 470 -32.24 -3.10 -44.75
CA TRP A 470 -31.45 -3.45 -43.56
C TRP A 470 -30.73 -4.78 -43.77
N ARG A 471 -29.52 -4.96 -43.23
CA ARG A 471 -28.82 -6.25 -43.21
C ARG A 471 -28.66 -6.60 -41.73
N GLY A 472 -28.90 -7.84 -41.32
CA GLY A 472 -28.75 -8.31 -39.94
C GLY A 472 -27.33 -8.12 -39.43
N MET A 473 -27.01 -6.90 -39.00
CA MET A 473 -25.69 -6.43 -38.56
C MET A 473 -25.68 -6.32 -37.05
N PHE A 474 -24.51 -6.39 -36.43
CA PHE A 474 -24.42 -6.08 -35.01
C PHE A 474 -24.52 -4.55 -34.85
N VAL A 475 -25.55 -4.08 -34.12
CA VAL A 475 -25.71 -2.66 -33.82
C VAL A 475 -25.06 -2.34 -32.48
N THR A 476 -23.95 -1.62 -32.52
CA THR A 476 -23.07 -1.32 -31.40
C THR A 476 -23.36 0.03 -30.75
N ALA A 477 -23.85 0.99 -31.54
CA ALA A 477 -24.14 2.35 -31.08
C ALA A 477 -25.32 2.95 -31.84
N GLN A 478 -26.03 3.87 -31.19
CA GLN A 478 -27.16 4.59 -31.78
C GLN A 478 -27.06 6.08 -31.43
N TYR A 479 -27.53 6.92 -32.34
CA TYR A 479 -27.64 8.35 -32.11
C TYR A 479 -28.90 8.90 -32.80
N LEU A 480 -29.73 9.60 -32.03
CA LEU A 480 -30.89 10.34 -32.54
C LEU A 480 -30.49 11.80 -32.72
N ASP A 481 -30.40 12.25 -33.97
CA ASP A 481 -30.16 13.65 -34.32
C ASP A 481 -31.39 14.50 -33.93
N PRO A 482 -31.22 15.74 -33.42
CA PRO A 482 -32.30 16.70 -33.23
C PRO A 482 -33.28 16.87 -34.41
N ASN A 483 -32.86 16.60 -35.65
CA ASN A 483 -33.73 16.62 -36.82
C ASN A 483 -34.69 15.40 -36.91
N GLY A 484 -34.51 14.42 -36.02
CA GLY A 484 -35.24 13.16 -36.00
C GLY A 484 -34.64 12.08 -36.91
N ASP A 485 -33.41 12.23 -37.38
CA ASP A 485 -32.73 11.16 -38.10
C ASP A 485 -32.04 10.21 -37.12
N LEU A 486 -32.18 8.91 -37.38
CA LEU A 486 -31.55 7.88 -36.56
C LEU A 486 -30.28 7.39 -37.24
N TRP A 487 -29.20 7.36 -36.48
CA TRP A 487 -27.91 6.85 -36.90
C TRP A 487 -27.59 5.58 -36.12
N PHE A 488 -27.10 4.57 -36.82
CA PHE A 488 -26.75 3.27 -36.29
C PHE A 488 -25.30 2.96 -36.65
N GLY A 489 -24.46 2.84 -35.63
CA GLY A 489 -23.13 2.27 -35.76
C GLY A 489 -23.25 0.77 -35.81
N THR A 490 -22.61 0.14 -36.79
CA THR A 490 -22.61 -1.32 -36.92
C THR A 490 -21.19 -1.87 -37.08
N ASP A 491 -21.06 -3.19 -37.00
CA ASP A 491 -19.84 -3.91 -37.32
C ASP A 491 -19.44 -3.82 -38.81
N GLN A 492 -20.35 -3.33 -39.67
CA GLN A 492 -20.17 -3.27 -41.12
C GLN A 492 -20.18 -1.86 -41.70
N GLY A 493 -20.28 -0.82 -40.87
CA GLY A 493 -20.24 0.59 -41.26
C GLY A 493 -21.21 1.46 -40.47
N LEU A 494 -21.48 2.64 -40.99
CA LEU A 494 -22.46 3.56 -40.43
C LEU A 494 -23.73 3.55 -41.27
N VAL A 495 -24.89 3.52 -40.62
CA VAL A 495 -26.20 3.50 -41.29
C VAL A 495 -27.06 4.65 -40.78
N ARG A 496 -27.69 5.40 -41.69
CA ARG A 496 -28.65 6.45 -41.38
C ARG A 496 -30.04 6.06 -41.84
N LEU A 497 -31.02 6.26 -40.97
CA LEU A 497 -32.45 6.18 -41.25
C LEU A 497 -33.06 7.57 -41.12
N ALA A 498 -33.30 8.21 -42.26
CA ALA A 498 -33.95 9.51 -42.30
C ALA A 498 -35.39 9.41 -41.79
N LYS A 499 -35.87 10.41 -41.05
CA LYS A 499 -37.22 10.43 -40.46
C LYS A 499 -38.33 10.09 -41.47
N LYS A 500 -38.25 10.67 -42.68
CA LYS A 500 -39.18 10.45 -43.80
C LYS A 500 -39.17 9.03 -44.37
N ASN A 501 -38.12 8.26 -44.10
CA ASN A 501 -37.90 6.92 -44.64
C ASN A 501 -38.17 5.82 -43.60
N ARG A 502 -38.50 6.15 -42.34
CA ARG A 502 -38.73 5.18 -41.25
C ARG A 502 -39.77 4.12 -41.58
N GLU A 503 -40.91 4.53 -42.15
CA GLU A 503 -42.00 3.61 -42.54
C GLU A 503 -41.67 2.81 -43.80
N ARG A 504 -40.78 3.32 -44.66
CA ARG A 504 -40.35 2.65 -45.90
C ARG A 504 -39.15 1.73 -45.70
N GLY A 505 -38.46 1.81 -44.55
CA GLY A 505 -37.27 1.02 -44.26
C GLY A 505 -36.10 1.27 -45.22
N ILE A 506 -35.91 2.52 -45.68
CA ILE A 506 -34.83 2.88 -46.61
C ILE A 506 -33.65 3.47 -45.83
N PHE A 507 -32.48 2.83 -45.96
CA PHE A 507 -31.28 3.17 -45.21
C PHE A 507 -30.15 3.71 -46.09
N ASP A 508 -29.52 4.80 -45.65
CA ASP A 508 -28.29 5.34 -46.25
C ASP A 508 -27.08 4.73 -45.55
N ARG A 509 -26.11 4.20 -46.32
CA ARG A 509 -24.95 3.49 -45.80
C ARG A 509 -23.66 4.21 -46.12
N TYR A 510 -22.77 4.24 -45.14
CA TYR A 510 -21.44 4.83 -45.23
C TYR A 510 -20.37 3.78 -44.93
N SER A 511 -19.34 3.68 -45.78
CA SER A 511 -18.23 2.73 -45.61
C SER A 511 -16.86 3.39 -45.77
N PRO A 512 -15.77 2.74 -45.31
CA PRO A 512 -14.42 3.26 -45.46
C PRO A 512 -14.04 3.51 -46.93
N GLU A 513 -14.38 2.59 -47.82
CA GLU A 513 -13.96 2.63 -49.22
C GLU A 513 -14.68 3.72 -50.03
N LYS A 514 -15.93 4.01 -49.67
CA LYS A 514 -16.80 4.91 -50.42
C LYS A 514 -16.81 6.33 -49.84
N ASP A 515 -16.86 6.44 -48.51
CA ASP A 515 -17.17 7.69 -47.84
C ASP A 515 -16.01 8.20 -46.97
N GLY A 516 -14.93 7.42 -46.84
CA GLY A 516 -13.74 7.77 -46.06
C GLY A 516 -13.86 7.49 -44.56
N LEU A 517 -14.82 6.67 -44.13
CA LEU A 517 -14.99 6.26 -42.73
C LEU A 517 -13.68 5.63 -42.19
N PRO A 518 -13.26 5.87 -40.93
CA PRO A 518 -11.98 5.35 -40.42
C PRO A 518 -11.85 3.83 -40.51
N GLU A 519 -12.96 3.13 -40.27
CA GLU A 519 -13.08 1.67 -40.21
C GLU A 519 -14.58 1.29 -40.27
N ARG A 520 -14.90 0.05 -40.65
CA ARG A 520 -16.28 -0.46 -40.66
C ARG A 520 -16.91 -0.52 -39.26
N ALA A 521 -16.17 -1.00 -38.26
CA ALA A 521 -16.70 -1.26 -36.93
C ALA A 521 -16.85 0.06 -36.15
N VAL A 522 -18.02 0.67 -36.26
CA VAL A 522 -18.37 1.90 -35.54
C VAL A 522 -18.73 1.56 -34.10
N SER A 523 -18.29 2.36 -33.15
CA SER A 523 -18.47 2.08 -31.72
C SER A 523 -19.08 3.21 -30.90
N ALA A 524 -18.93 4.46 -31.36
CA ALA A 524 -19.43 5.64 -30.66
C ALA A 524 -19.78 6.72 -31.67
N MET A 525 -20.79 7.53 -31.36
CA MET A 525 -21.22 8.64 -32.21
C MET A 525 -21.69 9.81 -31.35
N ALA A 526 -21.37 11.02 -31.77
CA ALA A 526 -21.88 12.23 -31.16
C ALA A 526 -21.91 13.38 -32.18
N ARG A 527 -22.71 14.40 -31.90
CA ARG A 527 -22.73 15.64 -32.67
C ARG A 527 -22.14 16.77 -31.83
N ASP A 528 -21.21 17.52 -32.40
CA ASP A 528 -20.65 18.69 -31.72
C ASP A 528 -21.56 19.92 -31.85
N SER A 529 -21.17 21.02 -31.18
CA SER A 529 -21.89 22.29 -31.17
C SER A 529 -21.94 22.99 -32.54
N TRP A 530 -21.02 22.69 -33.46
CA TRP A 530 -21.02 23.22 -34.82
C TRP A 530 -21.81 22.36 -35.81
N GLY A 531 -22.30 21.21 -35.35
CA GLY A 531 -23.15 20.31 -36.11
C GLY A 531 -22.40 19.23 -36.90
N ASN A 532 -21.10 19.02 -36.65
CA ASN A 532 -20.35 17.92 -37.23
C ASN A 532 -20.71 16.61 -36.52
N LEU A 533 -20.82 15.52 -37.28
CA LEU A 533 -21.01 14.19 -36.73
C LEU A 533 -19.64 13.54 -36.49
N TRP A 534 -19.33 13.27 -35.23
CA TRP A 534 -18.15 12.55 -34.80
C TRP A 534 -18.47 11.07 -34.68
N VAL A 535 -17.61 10.23 -35.25
CA VAL A 535 -17.75 8.79 -35.27
C VAL A 535 -16.46 8.16 -34.77
N GLY A 536 -16.56 7.37 -33.70
CA GLY A 536 -15.47 6.56 -33.18
C GLY A 536 -15.56 5.13 -33.68
N THR A 537 -14.43 4.48 -33.88
CA THR A 537 -14.35 3.08 -34.32
C THR A 537 -13.55 2.21 -33.35
N GLU A 538 -13.59 0.88 -33.56
CA GLU A 538 -12.94 -0.11 -32.67
C GLU A 538 -11.41 -0.13 -32.74
N SER A 539 -10.82 0.26 -33.87
CA SER A 539 -9.37 0.26 -34.10
C SER A 539 -8.86 1.35 -35.04
N GLY A 540 -9.75 1.99 -35.81
CA GLY A 540 -9.44 2.99 -36.83
C GLY A 540 -9.34 4.45 -36.36
N GLY A 541 -9.68 4.76 -35.10
CA GLY A 541 -9.63 6.12 -34.53
C GLY A 541 -10.96 6.88 -34.65
N LEU A 542 -10.86 8.20 -34.82
CA LEU A 542 -11.99 9.12 -34.94
C LEU A 542 -12.20 9.55 -36.39
N GLY A 543 -13.45 9.67 -36.79
CA GLY A 543 -13.91 10.22 -38.06
C GLY A 543 -14.82 11.42 -37.83
N VAL A 544 -14.55 12.54 -38.51
CA VAL A 544 -15.41 13.74 -38.47
C VAL A 544 -16.14 13.87 -39.79
N TYR A 545 -17.46 13.89 -39.74
CA TYR A 545 -18.33 14.03 -40.91
C TYR A 545 -19.05 15.37 -40.93
N GLN A 546 -18.91 16.05 -42.07
CA GLN A 546 -19.68 17.25 -42.38
C GLN A 546 -20.69 16.96 -43.48
N PRO A 547 -22.01 17.11 -43.22
CA PRO A 547 -23.04 16.90 -44.24
C PRO A 547 -22.85 17.74 -45.51
N ALA A 548 -22.26 18.94 -45.38
CA ALA A 548 -22.02 19.84 -46.51
C ALA A 548 -20.87 19.40 -47.44
N ARG A 549 -19.92 18.60 -46.94
CA ARG A 549 -18.73 18.16 -47.70
C ARG A 549 -18.78 16.69 -48.13
N GLY A 550 -19.60 15.87 -47.47
CA GLY A 550 -19.91 14.51 -47.92
C GLY A 550 -18.82 13.45 -47.70
N GLN A 551 -17.71 13.77 -47.02
CA GLN A 551 -16.63 12.82 -46.69
C GLN A 551 -16.23 12.91 -45.22
N PHE A 552 -15.65 11.83 -44.69
CA PHE A 552 -15.08 11.75 -43.35
C PHE A 552 -13.61 12.19 -43.35
N HIS A 553 -13.22 12.94 -42.31
CA HIS A 553 -11.83 13.26 -42.01
C HIS A 553 -11.32 12.42 -40.84
N LEU A 554 -10.11 11.86 -40.96
CA LEU A 554 -9.56 10.87 -40.04
C LEU A 554 -8.61 11.49 -39.01
N ILE A 555 -8.74 11.06 -37.76
CA ILE A 555 -7.86 11.41 -36.65
C ILE A 555 -7.43 10.12 -35.95
N ARG A 556 -6.12 9.90 -35.81
CA ARG A 556 -5.54 8.67 -35.25
C ARG A 556 -4.52 8.98 -34.17
N HIS A 557 -4.33 8.03 -33.27
CA HIS A 557 -3.21 7.97 -32.34
C HIS A 557 -1.90 7.83 -33.11
N ASP A 558 -0.94 8.70 -32.78
CA ASP A 558 0.46 8.62 -33.17
C ASP A 558 1.33 8.45 -31.92
N PRO A 559 1.94 7.28 -31.69
CA PRO A 559 2.82 7.06 -30.54
C PRO A 559 4.02 8.01 -30.45
N ALA A 560 4.41 8.67 -31.56
CA ALA A 560 5.48 9.65 -31.59
C ALA A 560 5.02 11.06 -31.21
N ASP A 561 3.71 11.33 -31.24
CA ASP A 561 3.12 12.63 -30.92
C ASP A 561 2.31 12.57 -29.62
N PRO A 562 2.81 13.14 -28.50
CA PRO A 562 2.14 13.11 -27.20
C PRO A 562 0.87 13.96 -27.12
N VAL A 563 0.53 14.74 -28.16
CA VAL A 563 -0.76 15.47 -28.24
C VAL A 563 -1.73 14.85 -29.24
N SER A 564 -1.37 13.74 -29.89
CA SER A 564 -2.30 12.95 -30.70
C SER A 564 -3.24 12.15 -29.80
N LEU A 565 -4.37 11.67 -30.31
CA LEU A 565 -5.33 10.84 -29.57
C LEU A 565 -4.66 9.72 -28.74
N SER A 566 -5.07 9.43 -27.51
CA SER A 566 -4.35 8.45 -26.66
C SER A 566 -4.42 6.99 -27.11
N ASP A 567 -5.47 6.60 -27.82
CA ASP A 567 -5.66 5.26 -28.38
C ASP A 567 -6.67 5.33 -29.55
N ASN A 568 -6.51 4.47 -30.56
CA ASN A 568 -7.42 4.41 -31.70
C ASN A 568 -8.76 3.70 -31.41
N ARG A 569 -8.87 2.96 -30.31
CA ARG A 569 -10.11 2.31 -29.89
C ARG A 569 -10.99 3.28 -29.13
N ILE A 570 -12.03 3.75 -29.80
CA ILE A 570 -12.97 4.72 -29.24
C ILE A 570 -14.12 3.99 -28.56
N LEU A 571 -14.41 4.37 -27.32
CA LEU A 571 -15.45 3.74 -26.50
C LEU A 571 -16.64 4.67 -26.29
N CYS A 572 -16.40 5.97 -26.12
CA CYS A 572 -17.46 6.97 -26.03
C CYS A 572 -16.98 8.33 -26.54
N ILE A 573 -17.94 9.15 -26.99
CA ILE A 573 -17.73 10.54 -27.39
C ILE A 573 -18.83 11.34 -26.72
N TYR A 574 -18.47 12.38 -25.97
CA TYR A 574 -19.39 13.20 -25.21
C TYR A 574 -19.14 14.69 -25.49
N PRO A 575 -20.09 15.40 -26.12
CA PRO A 575 -20.02 16.84 -26.30
C PRO A 575 -20.45 17.54 -25.00
N SER A 576 -19.56 18.34 -24.42
CA SER A 576 -19.83 19.12 -23.21
C SER A 576 -20.64 20.39 -23.54
N GLU A 577 -21.41 20.88 -22.57
CA GLU A 577 -22.12 22.16 -22.69
C GLU A 577 -21.16 23.36 -22.90
N SER A 578 -19.91 23.22 -22.43
CA SER A 578 -18.85 24.21 -22.67
C SER A 578 -18.40 24.30 -24.14
N GLY A 579 -18.80 23.34 -24.97
CA GLY A 579 -18.38 23.19 -26.37
C GLY A 579 -17.17 22.26 -26.55
N ASP A 580 -16.50 21.86 -25.47
CA ASP A 580 -15.42 20.88 -25.53
C ASP A 580 -15.93 19.47 -25.85
N LEU A 581 -15.10 18.67 -26.52
CA LEU A 581 -15.40 17.28 -26.82
C LEU A 581 -14.55 16.36 -25.95
N TRP A 582 -15.21 15.45 -25.25
CA TRP A 582 -14.57 14.44 -24.40
C TRP A 582 -14.66 13.08 -25.07
N ILE A 583 -13.51 12.43 -25.25
CA ILE A 583 -13.41 11.14 -25.93
C ILE A 583 -12.79 10.12 -24.98
N GLY A 584 -13.58 9.10 -24.63
CA GLY A 584 -13.09 7.96 -23.85
C GLY A 584 -12.52 6.87 -24.76
N THR A 585 -11.29 6.45 -24.49
CA THR A 585 -10.60 5.39 -25.24
C THR A 585 -10.15 4.28 -24.29
N MET A 586 -9.41 3.29 -24.81
CA MET A 586 -8.72 2.29 -23.99
C MET A 586 -7.46 2.83 -23.29
N GLY A 587 -6.91 3.95 -23.78
CA GLY A 587 -5.69 4.58 -23.27
C GLY A 587 -5.92 5.86 -22.48
N GLY A 588 -7.15 6.13 -22.04
CA GLY A 588 -7.50 7.27 -21.20
C GLY A 588 -8.63 8.15 -21.74
N LEU A 589 -8.86 9.25 -21.03
CA LEU A 589 -9.77 10.32 -21.43
C LEU A 589 -9.02 11.35 -22.25
N ASN A 590 -9.59 11.75 -23.38
CA ASN A 590 -9.06 12.80 -24.25
C ASN A 590 -9.99 14.00 -24.24
N ARG A 591 -9.44 15.19 -24.07
CA ARG A 591 -10.16 16.45 -24.22
C ARG A 591 -9.71 17.14 -25.50
N LEU A 592 -10.67 17.43 -26.35
CA LEU A 592 -10.51 18.37 -27.45
C LEU A 592 -11.21 19.68 -27.08
N ARG A 593 -10.43 20.75 -26.96
CA ARG A 593 -11.03 22.07 -26.71
C ARG A 593 -11.66 22.61 -27.96
N ALA A 594 -12.80 23.28 -27.81
CA ALA A 594 -13.52 23.82 -28.95
C ALA A 594 -12.65 24.79 -29.79
N ALA A 595 -11.83 25.60 -29.12
CA ALA A 595 -10.96 26.57 -29.78
C ALA A 595 -9.82 25.94 -30.60
N ASP A 596 -9.43 24.72 -30.28
CA ASP A 596 -8.24 24.07 -30.85
C ASP A 596 -8.58 23.24 -32.11
N PHE A 597 -9.87 23.00 -32.37
CA PHE A 597 -10.29 22.21 -33.53
C PHE A 597 -10.24 23.02 -34.82
N ASN A 598 -9.35 22.62 -35.73
CA ASN A 598 -9.25 23.20 -37.08
C ASN A 598 -9.67 22.19 -38.14
N LEU A 599 -10.83 22.43 -38.72
CA LEU A 599 -11.43 21.57 -39.74
C LEU A 599 -10.66 21.52 -41.07
N GLN A 600 -9.72 22.43 -41.30
CA GLN A 600 -8.83 22.39 -42.47
C GLN A 600 -7.61 21.50 -42.25
N GLN A 601 -7.27 21.17 -41.00
CA GLN A 601 -6.16 20.28 -40.62
C GLN A 601 -6.57 19.35 -39.46
N PRO A 602 -7.61 18.51 -39.65
CA PRO A 602 -8.14 17.65 -38.60
C PRO A 602 -7.09 16.66 -38.08
N GLU A 603 -6.14 16.23 -38.91
CA GLU A 603 -5.04 15.33 -38.53
C GLU A 603 -4.04 15.94 -37.54
N ARG A 604 -4.03 17.27 -37.37
CA ARG A 604 -3.17 17.99 -36.41
C ARG A 604 -3.93 18.46 -35.17
N THR A 605 -5.10 17.88 -34.91
CA THR A 605 -5.94 18.23 -33.77
C THR A 605 -5.21 17.86 -32.47
N PRO A 606 -4.91 18.84 -31.58
CA PRO A 606 -4.25 18.55 -30.32
C PRO A 606 -5.26 18.06 -29.28
N PHE A 607 -4.91 17.00 -28.56
CA PHE A 607 -5.66 16.43 -27.45
C PHE A 607 -4.90 16.60 -26.15
N GLN A 608 -5.65 16.82 -25.06
CA GLN A 608 -5.14 16.71 -23.71
C GLN A 608 -5.57 15.36 -23.11
N HIS A 609 -4.60 14.61 -22.57
CA HIS A 609 -4.82 13.25 -22.06
C HIS A 609 -4.92 13.22 -20.54
N TYR A 610 -5.78 12.33 -20.06
CA TYR A 610 -5.89 11.99 -18.65
C TYR A 610 -6.05 10.48 -18.48
N GLY A 611 -5.14 9.85 -17.76
CA GLY A 611 -5.14 8.41 -17.49
C GLY A 611 -4.59 8.09 -16.09
N LEU A 612 -4.01 6.91 -15.94
CA LEU A 612 -3.44 6.41 -14.68
C LEU A 612 -2.38 7.35 -14.10
N GLN A 613 -1.61 8.04 -14.95
CA GLN A 613 -0.54 8.95 -14.52
C GLN A 613 -1.10 10.21 -13.84
N GLU A 614 -2.24 10.71 -14.32
CA GLU A 614 -2.94 11.87 -13.77
C GLU A 614 -3.83 11.52 -12.57
N GLY A 615 -3.97 10.21 -12.26
CA GLY A 615 -4.67 9.72 -11.07
C GLY A 615 -6.04 9.09 -11.34
N PHE A 616 -6.38 8.79 -12.60
CA PHE A 616 -7.56 7.96 -12.89
C PHE A 616 -7.39 6.55 -12.31
N PRO A 617 -8.48 5.85 -11.95
CA PRO A 617 -8.38 4.50 -11.41
C PRO A 617 -8.10 3.44 -12.49
N ASN A 618 -8.32 3.77 -13.77
CA ASN A 618 -8.07 2.91 -14.93
C ASN A 618 -8.05 3.74 -16.22
N ASP A 619 -7.29 3.30 -17.23
CA ASP A 619 -7.21 3.97 -18.54
C ASP A 619 -8.40 3.67 -19.46
N VAL A 620 -9.15 2.59 -19.21
CA VAL A 620 -10.31 2.23 -20.03
C VAL A 620 -11.53 3.04 -19.62
N ILE A 621 -11.96 3.95 -20.50
CA ILE A 621 -13.06 4.88 -20.27
C ILE A 621 -14.31 4.47 -21.07
N TYR A 622 -15.33 3.91 -20.41
CA TYR A 622 -16.53 3.40 -21.09
C TYR A 622 -17.60 4.45 -21.41
N GLY A 623 -17.70 5.47 -20.58
CA GLY A 623 -18.78 6.44 -20.63
C GLY A 623 -18.41 7.70 -19.86
N VAL A 624 -18.83 8.85 -20.40
CA VAL A 624 -18.62 10.18 -19.83
C VAL A 624 -19.97 10.89 -19.84
N LEU A 625 -20.35 11.46 -18.70
CA LEU A 625 -21.55 12.28 -18.52
C LEU A 625 -21.18 13.56 -17.79
N GLU A 626 -21.72 14.71 -18.18
CA GLU A 626 -21.55 15.98 -17.46
C GLU A 626 -22.73 16.22 -16.51
N ASP A 627 -22.48 16.87 -15.37
CA ASP A 627 -23.54 17.35 -14.47
C ASP A 627 -23.80 18.86 -14.61
N GLU A 628 -24.84 19.35 -13.94
CA GLU A 628 -25.25 20.76 -13.97
C GLU A 628 -24.16 21.74 -13.47
N GLU A 629 -23.15 21.27 -12.74
CA GLU A 629 -22.04 22.08 -12.23
C GLU A 629 -20.79 22.03 -13.17
N GLY A 630 -20.85 21.20 -14.22
CA GLY A 630 -19.76 20.99 -15.18
C GLY A 630 -18.69 20.00 -14.71
N PHE A 631 -18.99 19.13 -13.73
CA PHE A 631 -18.14 17.98 -13.42
C PHE A 631 -18.46 16.83 -14.38
N LEU A 632 -17.43 16.07 -14.74
CA LEU A 632 -17.59 14.86 -15.53
C LEU A 632 -17.67 13.63 -14.62
N TRP A 633 -18.60 12.76 -14.93
CA TRP A 633 -18.81 11.46 -14.29
C TRP A 633 -18.44 10.38 -15.29
N ILE A 634 -17.49 9.54 -14.90
CA ILE A 634 -16.77 8.68 -15.82
C ILE A 634 -16.79 7.25 -15.31
N SER A 635 -17.28 6.31 -16.11
CA SER A 635 -17.29 4.88 -15.79
C SER A 635 -16.08 4.16 -16.38
N THR A 636 -15.44 3.32 -15.57
CA THR A 636 -14.20 2.60 -15.93
C THR A 636 -14.26 1.13 -15.51
N ASN A 637 -13.19 0.37 -15.76
CA ASN A 637 -13.01 -0.97 -15.18
C ASN A 637 -12.73 -0.98 -13.66
N ALA A 638 -12.48 0.19 -13.06
CA ALA A 638 -12.11 0.33 -11.66
C ALA A 638 -13.03 1.32 -10.89
N GLY A 639 -14.27 1.46 -11.32
CA GLY A 639 -15.33 2.21 -10.66
C GLY A 639 -15.81 3.40 -11.47
N ILE A 640 -16.62 4.24 -10.83
CA ILE A 640 -17.00 5.56 -11.33
C ILE A 640 -16.09 6.58 -10.68
N CYS A 641 -15.60 7.56 -11.44
CA CYS A 641 -14.94 8.73 -10.90
C CYS A 641 -15.66 10.03 -11.32
N ARG A 642 -15.58 11.03 -10.44
CA ARG A 642 -15.93 12.40 -10.73
C ARG A 642 -14.66 13.18 -11.02
N PHE A 643 -14.60 13.83 -12.17
CA PHE A 643 -13.49 14.64 -12.63
C PHE A 643 -13.90 16.10 -12.73
N ASN A 644 -13.10 16.99 -12.14
CA ASN A 644 -13.27 18.43 -12.30
C ASN A 644 -12.36 18.93 -13.44
N PRO A 645 -12.90 19.33 -14.60
CA PRO A 645 -12.08 19.79 -15.72
C PRO A 645 -11.42 21.16 -15.51
N ARG A 646 -11.80 21.90 -14.46
CA ARG A 646 -11.22 23.22 -14.12
C ARG A 646 -10.01 23.12 -13.19
N THR A 647 -10.09 22.23 -12.20
CA THR A 647 -9.01 22.01 -11.21
C THR A 647 -8.20 20.74 -11.46
N GLU A 648 -8.60 19.94 -12.45
CA GLU A 648 -8.03 18.64 -12.82
C GLU A 648 -7.98 17.65 -11.63
N THR A 649 -8.95 17.76 -10.72
CA THR A 649 -9.04 16.88 -9.54
C THR A 649 -9.98 15.70 -9.80
N ILE A 650 -9.53 14.51 -9.44
CA ILE A 650 -10.27 13.25 -9.60
C ILE A 650 -10.73 12.75 -8.22
N LEU A 651 -12.00 12.37 -8.13
CA LEU A 651 -12.60 11.69 -6.99
C LEU A 651 -13.15 10.34 -7.45
N VAL A 652 -12.56 9.24 -7.00
CA VAL A 652 -13.08 7.90 -7.25
C VAL A 652 -14.17 7.59 -6.24
N LEU A 653 -15.35 7.17 -6.71
CA LEU A 653 -16.46 6.87 -5.81
C LEU A 653 -16.23 5.54 -5.08
N PRO A 654 -16.32 5.52 -3.74
CA PRO A 654 -16.25 4.29 -2.97
C PRO A 654 -17.39 3.33 -3.29
N LEU A 655 -17.09 2.03 -3.25
CA LEU A 655 -18.06 0.96 -3.49
C LEU A 655 -19.23 1.01 -2.49
N MET A 656 -18.94 1.39 -1.24
CA MET A 656 -19.92 1.50 -0.14
C MET A 656 -20.89 2.68 -0.28
N LEU A 657 -20.73 3.56 -1.28
CA LEU A 657 -21.77 4.56 -1.62
C LEU A 657 -22.95 3.95 -2.38
N GLY A 658 -22.85 2.68 -2.79
CA GLY A 658 -23.92 1.95 -3.46
C GLY A 658 -23.57 1.45 -4.86
N LEU A 659 -22.30 1.48 -5.27
CA LEU A 659 -21.91 0.99 -6.61
C LEU A 659 -22.15 -0.52 -6.75
N GLN A 660 -22.62 -0.96 -7.91
CA GLN A 660 -22.89 -2.37 -8.23
C GLN A 660 -21.60 -3.21 -8.18
N SER A 661 -20.54 -2.70 -8.81
CA SER A 661 -19.22 -3.31 -8.90
C SER A 661 -18.16 -2.23 -9.19
N ARG A 662 -16.90 -2.64 -9.24
CA ARG A 662 -15.82 -1.83 -9.80
C ARG A 662 -15.82 -1.86 -11.34
N GLU A 663 -16.31 -2.93 -11.93
CA GLU A 663 -16.31 -3.09 -13.38
C GLU A 663 -17.64 -2.62 -14.00
N TYR A 664 -17.54 -1.70 -14.94
CA TYR A 664 -18.65 -1.18 -15.74
C TYR A 664 -18.56 -1.66 -17.18
N ASN A 665 -19.66 -1.55 -17.91
CA ASN A 665 -19.75 -2.04 -19.27
C ASN A 665 -19.68 -0.90 -20.28
N ARG A 666 -19.09 -1.19 -21.44
CA ARG A 666 -19.14 -0.33 -22.62
C ARG A 666 -20.58 -0.07 -23.07
N GLY A 667 -20.87 1.17 -23.45
CA GLY A 667 -22.17 1.60 -23.98
C GLY A 667 -23.24 1.79 -22.90
N SER A 668 -22.96 1.35 -21.68
CA SER A 668 -23.91 1.29 -20.57
C SER A 668 -23.94 2.60 -19.77
N TRP A 669 -24.22 3.70 -20.43
CA TRP A 669 -24.37 5.00 -19.78
C TRP A 669 -25.53 5.77 -20.40
N HIS A 670 -26.21 6.58 -19.59
CA HIS A 670 -27.34 7.38 -20.06
C HIS A 670 -27.48 8.65 -19.21
N HIS A 671 -27.63 9.79 -19.88
CA HIS A 671 -27.97 11.06 -19.24
C HIS A 671 -29.49 11.22 -19.22
N GLY A 672 -30.10 11.12 -18.04
CA GLY A 672 -31.53 11.32 -17.89
C GLY A 672 -31.93 12.76 -18.16
N TRP A 673 -33.11 12.96 -18.75
CA TRP A 673 -33.68 14.28 -19.03
C TRP A 673 -33.92 15.13 -17.77
N ASN A 674 -33.93 14.51 -16.58
CA ASN A 674 -34.12 15.12 -15.27
C ASN A 674 -32.80 15.43 -14.51
N GLY A 675 -31.65 15.24 -15.17
CA GLY A 675 -30.31 15.37 -14.58
C GLY A 675 -29.85 14.17 -13.76
N GLU A 676 -30.56 13.03 -13.82
CA GLU A 676 -30.11 11.77 -13.22
C GLU A 676 -29.10 11.08 -14.13
N LEU A 677 -28.01 10.59 -13.55
CA LEU A 677 -26.98 9.86 -14.29
C LEU A 677 -27.16 8.36 -14.09
N PHE A 678 -26.97 7.59 -15.17
CA PHE A 678 -27.09 6.14 -15.17
C PHE A 678 -25.82 5.49 -15.69
N PHE A 679 -25.35 4.46 -14.98
CA PHE A 679 -24.18 3.66 -15.36
C PHE A 679 -24.41 2.17 -15.11
N GLY A 680 -24.36 1.37 -16.17
CA GLY A 680 -24.56 -0.08 -16.12
C GLY A 680 -23.23 -0.84 -16.10
N GLY A 681 -23.21 -1.97 -15.41
CA GLY A 681 -22.05 -2.83 -15.36
C GLY A 681 -22.42 -4.30 -15.31
N ILE A 682 -21.47 -5.09 -14.80
CA ILE A 682 -21.56 -6.55 -14.81
C ILE A 682 -22.51 -7.15 -13.76
N ARG A 683 -23.02 -6.34 -12.82
CA ARG A 683 -23.95 -6.76 -11.76
C ARG A 683 -25.19 -5.88 -11.65
N GLY A 684 -25.59 -5.21 -12.71
CA GLY A 684 -26.80 -4.41 -12.78
C GLY A 684 -26.50 -2.95 -13.09
N LEU A 685 -27.31 -2.06 -12.51
CA LEU A 685 -27.33 -0.64 -12.87
C LEU A 685 -27.19 0.24 -11.63
N ASN A 686 -26.42 1.32 -11.77
CA ASN A 686 -26.41 2.42 -10.82
C ASN A 686 -27.12 3.65 -11.39
N SER A 687 -27.86 4.35 -10.51
CA SER A 687 -28.37 5.69 -10.80
C SER A 687 -28.18 6.63 -9.62
N PHE A 688 -27.94 7.91 -9.88
CA PHE A 688 -27.88 8.94 -8.86
C PHE A 688 -28.04 10.33 -9.45
N PHE A 689 -28.45 11.27 -8.60
CA PHE A 689 -28.40 12.69 -8.91
C PHE A 689 -27.10 13.27 -8.34
N PRO A 690 -26.25 13.92 -9.15
CA PRO A 690 -25.02 14.55 -8.67
C PRO A 690 -25.24 15.51 -7.49
N ARG A 691 -26.32 16.31 -7.54
CA ARG A 691 -26.74 17.24 -6.47
C ARG A 691 -27.10 16.57 -5.14
N ASP A 692 -27.53 15.31 -5.17
CA ASP A 692 -27.89 14.55 -3.96
C ASP A 692 -26.67 13.84 -3.34
N LEU A 693 -25.54 13.80 -4.06
CA LEU A 693 -24.29 13.22 -3.58
C LEU A 693 -23.58 14.17 -2.60
N GLN A 694 -24.19 14.41 -1.44
CA GLN A 694 -23.57 15.15 -0.35
C GLN A 694 -22.53 14.26 0.34
N LEU A 695 -21.27 14.46 -0.02
CA LEU A 695 -20.15 13.74 0.58
C LEU A 695 -19.73 14.41 1.89
N PRO A 696 -19.51 13.64 2.97
CA PRO A 696 -19.05 14.19 4.24
C PRO A 696 -17.75 14.98 4.08
N ASP A 697 -17.74 16.24 4.54
CA ASP A 697 -16.59 17.14 4.47
C ASP A 697 -15.79 17.17 5.77
N ARG A 698 -15.61 16.02 6.41
CA ARG A 698 -14.86 15.91 7.67
C ARG A 698 -13.46 15.34 7.39
N PRO A 699 -12.38 15.97 7.89
CA PRO A 699 -11.06 15.37 7.83
C PRO A 699 -11.03 14.11 8.72
N PRO A 700 -10.42 13.01 8.24
CA PRO A 700 -10.44 11.78 9.00
C PRO A 700 -9.40 11.81 10.12
N LEU A 701 -9.63 10.99 11.15
CA LEU A 701 -8.66 10.79 12.22
C LEU A 701 -7.52 9.88 11.74
N LEU A 702 -6.31 10.14 12.22
CA LEU A 702 -5.10 9.40 11.90
C LEU A 702 -4.47 8.88 13.20
N GLY A 703 -4.47 7.55 13.35
CA GLY A 703 -3.90 6.86 14.49
C GLY A 703 -2.57 6.20 14.17
N ILE A 704 -1.60 6.25 15.10
CA ILE A 704 -0.44 5.35 15.07
C ILE A 704 -0.86 4.07 15.80
N THR A 705 -0.88 2.94 15.09
CA THR A 705 -1.47 1.69 15.56
C THR A 705 -0.43 0.79 16.24
N ARG A 706 0.82 0.83 15.77
CA ARG A 706 1.93 0.08 16.36
C ARG A 706 3.24 0.86 16.24
N LEU A 707 4.06 0.80 17.29
CA LEU A 707 5.44 1.26 17.28
C LEU A 707 6.32 0.10 17.70
N SER A 708 7.24 -0.31 16.82
CA SER A 708 8.12 -1.46 17.06
C SER A 708 9.58 -1.01 16.99
N LEU A 709 10.36 -1.34 18.03
CA LEU A 709 11.78 -1.00 18.12
C LEU A 709 12.65 -2.24 18.08
N MET A 710 13.61 -2.29 17.16
CA MET A 710 14.60 -3.38 17.12
C MET A 710 15.95 -2.89 17.66
N ASN A 711 16.45 -3.51 18.73
CA ASN A 711 17.71 -3.15 19.38
C ASN A 711 18.82 -4.17 19.10
N ARG A 712 20.07 -3.70 19.07
CA ARG A 712 21.27 -4.54 18.91
C ARG A 712 21.47 -5.42 20.16
N GLY A 713 21.27 -6.74 20.04
CA GLY A 713 21.68 -7.73 21.05
C GLY A 713 20.60 -8.41 21.91
N LYS A 714 19.31 -8.08 21.74
CA LYS A 714 18.20 -8.86 22.37
C LYS A 714 17.55 -9.78 21.33
N GLY A 715 18.29 -10.84 20.98
CA GLY A 715 17.79 -11.96 20.20
C GLY A 715 17.84 -13.23 21.03
N THR A 716 17.06 -13.31 22.11
CA THR A 716 16.68 -14.60 22.69
C THR A 716 15.24 -14.83 22.31
N ALA A 717 15.07 -15.68 21.30
CA ALA A 717 13.80 -16.14 20.80
C ALA A 717 13.07 -16.95 21.87
N SER A 718 11.89 -16.47 22.26
CA SER A 718 10.75 -17.32 22.55
C SER A 718 9.60 -16.76 21.71
N ASP A 719 9.09 -17.62 20.82
CA ASP A 719 7.92 -17.45 19.96
C ASP A 719 8.06 -16.51 18.76
N GLY A 720 8.54 -17.07 17.64
CA GLY A 720 8.03 -16.89 16.26
C GLY A 720 7.95 -15.49 15.61
N GLU A 721 7.98 -14.40 16.35
CA GLU A 721 7.86 -13.04 15.85
C GLU A 721 9.19 -12.30 15.94
N SER A 722 9.39 -11.38 15.00
CA SER A 722 10.63 -10.65 14.77
C SER A 722 11.15 -10.00 16.07
N GLY A 723 12.48 -9.95 16.28
CA GLY A 723 13.14 -9.38 17.48
C GLY A 723 12.94 -7.88 17.73
N ALA A 724 11.82 -7.30 17.30
CA ALA A 724 11.39 -5.95 17.56
C ALA A 724 10.42 -5.92 18.76
N THR A 725 10.74 -5.14 19.79
CA THR A 725 9.86 -4.96 20.95
C THR A 725 8.81 -3.89 20.65
N PRO A 726 7.50 -4.20 20.75
CA PRO A 726 6.45 -3.19 20.62
C PRO A 726 6.48 -2.21 21.80
N LEU A 727 6.17 -0.94 21.54
CA LEU A 727 6.08 0.12 22.54
C LEU A 727 4.60 0.40 22.86
N LEU A 728 4.29 0.52 24.15
CA LEU A 728 2.95 0.87 24.64
C LEU A 728 2.55 2.30 24.25
N ALA A 729 1.25 2.50 24.05
CA ALA A 729 0.58 3.76 23.73
C ALA A 729 1.12 4.46 22.48
N PRO A 730 1.18 3.78 21.32
CA PRO A 730 1.78 4.33 20.13
C PRO A 730 1.09 5.61 19.64
N ASN A 731 -0.24 5.72 19.82
CA ASN A 731 -1.00 6.85 19.32
C ASN A 731 -0.82 8.16 20.13
N HIS A 732 -0.54 8.07 21.44
CA HIS A 732 -0.43 9.26 22.31
C HIS A 732 1.01 9.73 22.52
N ARG A 733 2.02 9.01 22.01
CA ARG A 733 3.42 9.43 22.09
C ARG A 733 3.73 10.57 21.13
N THR A 734 4.21 11.69 21.68
CA THR A 734 4.69 12.84 20.92
C THR A 734 6.20 12.85 20.73
N THR A 735 6.94 12.24 21.66
CA THR A 735 8.41 12.21 21.71
C THR A 735 8.90 10.81 22.01
N LEU A 736 9.84 10.32 21.20
CA LEU A 736 10.49 9.03 21.36
C LEU A 736 11.99 9.25 21.58
N HIS A 737 12.46 8.86 22.76
CA HIS A 737 13.88 8.88 23.12
C HIS A 737 14.47 7.50 22.85
N LEU A 738 15.41 7.43 21.93
CA LEU A 738 16.08 6.20 21.52
C LEU A 738 17.56 6.26 21.86
N ASN A 739 18.08 5.13 22.32
CA ASN A 739 19.50 4.93 22.52
C ASN A 739 20.18 4.60 21.18
N TYR A 740 21.49 4.82 21.07
CA TYR A 740 22.33 4.47 19.89
C TYR A 740 22.29 2.98 19.51
N GLN A 741 21.73 2.12 20.36
CA GLN A 741 21.56 0.68 20.10
C GLN A 741 20.32 0.35 19.24
N ALA A 742 19.43 1.31 19.02
CA ALA A 742 18.28 1.16 18.13
C ALA A 742 18.74 0.98 16.68
N LEU A 743 18.44 -0.18 16.09
CA LEU A 743 18.77 -0.52 14.71
C LEU A 743 17.69 -0.08 13.73
N ALA A 744 16.43 -0.27 14.11
CA ALA A 744 15.27 0.03 13.29
C ALA A 744 14.08 0.47 14.15
N LEU A 745 13.38 1.51 13.68
CA LEU A 745 12.09 1.94 14.18
C LEU A 745 11.05 1.68 13.10
N THR A 746 10.05 0.85 13.39
CA THR A 746 8.89 0.63 12.51
C THR A 746 7.66 1.28 13.11
N VAL A 747 6.97 2.07 12.29
CA VAL A 747 5.76 2.81 12.66
C VAL A 747 4.61 2.36 11.77
N ASP A 748 3.60 1.74 12.38
CA ASP A 748 2.35 1.36 11.72
C ASP A 748 1.28 2.41 12.03
N PHE A 749 0.47 2.77 11.03
CA PHE A 749 -0.54 3.80 11.16
C PHE A 749 -1.76 3.51 10.29
N ALA A 750 -2.88 4.13 10.64
CA ALA A 750 -4.13 3.98 9.90
C ALA A 750 -4.95 5.28 9.94
N VAL A 751 -5.54 5.61 8.80
CA VAL A 751 -6.66 6.55 8.76
C VAL A 751 -7.90 5.80 9.25
N LEU A 752 -8.48 6.29 10.34
CA LEU A 752 -9.63 5.69 11.01
C LEU A 752 -10.93 6.15 10.33
N SER A 753 -11.02 5.82 9.04
CA SER A 753 -12.19 5.99 8.19
C SER A 753 -12.48 4.68 7.50
N TYR A 754 -13.69 4.16 7.73
CA TYR A 754 -14.05 2.78 7.47
C TYR A 754 -14.88 2.57 6.19
N LEU A 755 -15.24 3.67 5.50
CA LEU A 755 -16.04 3.61 4.28
C LEU A 755 -15.40 2.72 3.21
N GLU A 756 -14.11 2.90 2.94
CA GLU A 756 -13.32 1.99 2.10
C GLU A 756 -11.83 2.09 2.44
N PRO A 757 -11.36 1.32 3.44
CA PRO A 757 -10.00 1.46 3.97
C PRO A 757 -8.90 1.34 2.91
N LEU A 758 -9.05 0.42 1.95
CA LEU A 758 -8.08 0.24 0.87
C LEU A 758 -8.02 1.39 -0.14
N ALA A 759 -8.99 2.32 -0.13
CA ALA A 759 -9.00 3.52 -0.96
C ALA A 759 -8.40 4.75 -0.24
N ASN A 760 -8.08 4.65 1.05
CA ASN A 760 -7.40 5.72 1.79
C ASN A 760 -5.99 5.93 1.23
N ARG A 761 -5.52 7.18 1.20
CA ARG A 761 -4.18 7.54 0.68
C ARG A 761 -3.29 8.04 1.80
N TYR A 762 -1.98 7.80 1.70
CA TYR A 762 -1.04 8.11 2.77
C TYR A 762 0.22 8.79 2.24
N ARG A 763 0.73 9.75 3.00
CA ARG A 763 2.05 10.34 2.76
C ARG A 763 2.76 10.66 4.07
N TYR A 764 4.09 10.61 4.05
CA TYR A 764 4.92 10.97 5.20
C TYR A 764 6.15 11.76 4.77
N ARG A 765 6.75 12.45 5.72
CA ARG A 765 8.09 13.06 5.58
C ARG A 765 8.82 12.99 6.92
N VAL A 766 10.15 13.00 6.88
CA VAL A 766 10.99 12.94 8.08
C VAL A 766 11.94 14.13 8.05
N THR A 767 11.55 15.21 8.71
CA THR A 767 12.40 16.42 8.77
C THR A 767 13.72 16.09 9.45
N GLY A 768 14.83 16.42 8.78
CA GLY A 768 16.20 16.04 9.17
C GLY A 768 16.76 14.81 8.45
N LEU A 769 15.96 14.10 7.64
CA LEU A 769 16.41 13.00 6.79
C LEU A 769 15.86 13.11 5.35
N ILE A 770 14.54 13.27 5.21
CA ILE A 770 13.81 13.41 3.94
C ILE A 770 12.74 14.49 4.13
N ASP A 771 12.99 15.69 3.60
CA ASP A 771 12.06 16.83 3.74
C ASP A 771 10.90 16.80 2.73
N ALA A 772 11.06 16.07 1.61
CA ALA A 772 10.01 15.88 0.60
C ALA A 772 8.98 14.81 1.03
N TRP A 773 7.71 15.01 0.66
CA TRP A 773 6.65 14.03 0.93
C TRP A 773 6.85 12.74 0.13
N GLN A 774 6.79 11.62 0.82
CA GLN A 774 6.81 10.27 0.27
C GLN A 774 5.42 9.65 0.38
N THR A 775 4.93 9.00 -0.68
CA THR A 775 3.64 8.30 -0.68
C THR A 775 3.78 6.88 -0.15
N VAL A 776 2.79 6.41 0.62
CA VAL A 776 2.75 5.04 1.16
C VAL A 776 1.58 4.27 0.57
N SER A 777 1.82 3.00 0.24
CA SER A 777 0.76 2.11 -0.23
C SER A 777 -0.26 1.83 0.89
N PRO A 778 -1.58 1.87 0.63
CA PRO A 778 -2.61 1.59 1.63
C PRO A 778 -2.55 0.15 2.19
N ARG A 779 -1.92 -0.77 1.46
CA ARG A 779 -1.70 -2.17 1.90
C ARG A 779 -0.49 -2.33 2.83
N LYS A 780 0.51 -1.44 2.71
CA LYS A 780 1.77 -1.51 3.44
C LYS A 780 1.95 -0.24 4.26
N ARG A 781 1.11 -0.09 5.28
CA ARG A 781 1.01 1.09 6.16
C ARG A 781 2.09 1.12 7.25
N GLU A 782 3.29 0.69 6.88
CA GLU A 782 4.46 0.64 7.75
C GLU A 782 5.53 1.60 7.22
N ILE A 783 6.11 2.40 8.10
CA ILE A 783 7.32 3.17 7.82
C ILE A 783 8.45 2.56 8.64
N SER A 784 9.46 2.01 7.96
CA SER A 784 10.65 1.47 8.61
C SER A 784 11.83 2.40 8.42
N LEU A 785 12.32 2.98 9.52
CA LEU A 785 13.50 3.83 9.57
C LEU A 785 14.67 3.03 10.15
N THR A 786 15.70 2.78 9.34
CA THR A 786 16.87 1.98 9.72
C THR A 786 18.13 2.83 9.80
N HIS A 787 19.04 2.49 10.72
CA HIS A 787 20.37 3.11 10.85
C HIS A 787 20.38 4.66 10.94
N LEU A 788 19.46 5.22 11.71
CA LEU A 788 19.38 6.67 11.91
C LEU A 788 20.60 7.20 12.69
N PRO A 789 21.33 8.21 12.17
CA PRO A 789 22.41 8.87 12.90
C PRO A 789 21.92 9.55 14.19
N PRO A 790 22.79 9.75 15.20
CA PRO A 790 22.45 10.55 16.38
C PRO A 790 21.97 11.94 15.99
N GLY A 791 20.83 12.36 16.53
CA GLY A 791 20.16 13.57 16.07
C GLY A 791 18.70 13.62 16.51
N THR A 792 18.03 14.72 16.13
CA THR A 792 16.59 14.90 16.34
C THR A 792 15.89 14.95 15.00
N TYR A 793 14.91 14.07 14.81
CA TYR A 793 14.11 13.95 13.60
C TYR A 793 12.63 14.19 13.94
N THR A 794 11.86 14.70 12.99
CA THR A 794 10.39 14.80 13.13
C THR A 794 9.72 14.04 12.01
N LEU A 795 9.07 12.92 12.34
CA LEU A 795 8.21 12.17 11.41
C LEU A 795 6.84 12.84 11.39
N GLU A 796 6.41 13.30 10.21
CA GLU A 796 5.07 13.82 9.97
C GLU A 796 4.32 12.90 9.00
N ILE A 797 3.14 12.45 9.40
CA ILE A 797 2.29 11.53 8.65
C ILE A 797 0.97 12.25 8.34
N GLN A 798 0.51 12.13 7.10
CA GLN A 798 -0.81 12.57 6.67
C GLN A 798 -1.52 11.42 5.97
N GLY A 799 -2.81 11.30 6.23
CA GLY A 799 -3.68 10.39 5.53
C GLY A 799 -4.86 11.13 4.91
N ALA A 800 -5.38 10.61 3.81
CA ALA A 800 -6.65 11.02 3.24
C ALA A 800 -7.62 9.85 3.23
N ASN A 801 -8.88 10.13 3.55
CA ASN A 801 -9.94 9.14 3.41
C ASN A 801 -10.21 8.84 1.93
N ALA A 802 -11.04 7.83 1.66
CA ALA A 802 -11.48 7.46 0.31
C ALA A 802 -12.13 8.61 -0.47
N LEU A 803 -12.64 9.64 0.22
CA LEU A 803 -13.23 10.85 -0.38
C LEU A 803 -12.18 11.93 -0.71
N GLY A 804 -10.90 11.65 -0.49
CA GLY A 804 -9.79 12.54 -0.83
C GLY A 804 -9.54 13.68 0.16
N ARG A 805 -10.13 13.64 1.37
CA ARG A 805 -9.91 14.64 2.42
C ARG A 805 -8.70 14.29 3.28
N TRP A 806 -7.69 15.16 3.24
CA TRP A 806 -6.45 15.00 4.00
C TRP A 806 -6.58 15.46 5.44
N THR A 807 -5.92 14.75 6.36
CA THR A 807 -5.75 15.18 7.76
C THR A 807 -4.74 16.33 7.83
N THR A 808 -5.20 17.52 8.20
CA THR A 808 -4.35 18.73 8.36
C THR A 808 -4.63 19.43 9.70
N PRO A 809 -3.60 19.67 10.54
CA PRO A 809 -2.20 19.23 10.40
C PRO A 809 -2.04 17.71 10.52
N GLY A 810 -0.94 17.17 10.00
CA GLY A 810 -0.63 15.74 10.10
C GLY A 810 -0.22 15.32 11.51
N LYS A 811 -0.19 14.00 11.79
CA LYS A 811 0.32 13.44 13.05
C LYS A 811 1.84 13.57 13.07
N ARG A 812 2.41 14.06 14.18
CA ARG A 812 3.85 14.30 14.33
C ARG A 812 4.45 13.48 15.47
N LEU A 813 5.57 12.82 15.19
CA LEU A 813 6.37 12.10 16.17
C LEU A 813 7.80 12.63 16.15
N ARG A 814 8.25 13.21 17.25
CA ARG A 814 9.64 13.65 17.43
C ARG A 814 10.50 12.47 17.89
N ILE A 815 11.56 12.16 17.16
CA ILE A 815 12.48 11.06 17.44
C ILE A 815 13.83 11.66 17.81
N ARG A 816 14.33 11.37 19.00
CA ARG A 816 15.66 11.80 19.46
C ARG A 816 16.54 10.57 19.68
N ILE A 817 17.70 10.56 19.03
CA ILE A 817 18.70 9.49 19.17
C ILE A 817 19.94 10.08 19.85
N ASP A 818 20.27 9.58 21.04
CA ASP A 818 21.44 10.04 21.77
C ASP A 818 22.74 9.46 21.16
N PRO A 819 23.85 10.22 21.17
CA PRO A 819 25.13 9.73 20.67
C PRO A 819 25.69 8.61 21.55
N PRO A 820 26.46 7.67 20.98
CA PRO A 820 27.06 6.61 21.76
C PRO A 820 28.05 7.14 22.81
N PRO A 821 28.24 6.44 23.95
CA PRO A 821 29.09 6.90 25.06
C PRO A 821 30.51 7.27 24.65
N TRP A 822 31.10 6.57 23.68
CA TRP A 822 32.45 6.85 23.17
C TRP A 822 32.55 8.07 22.24
N GLN A 823 31.42 8.61 21.79
CA GLN A 823 31.33 9.90 21.08
C GLN A 823 30.82 11.02 22.00
N SER A 824 30.66 10.76 23.30
CA SER A 824 30.31 11.81 24.27
C SER A 824 31.45 12.80 24.43
N TRP A 825 31.12 14.05 24.75
CA TRP A 825 32.13 15.10 24.94
C TRP A 825 33.10 14.78 26.09
N TRP A 826 32.65 14.07 27.13
CA TRP A 826 33.53 13.57 28.21
C TRP A 826 34.49 12.48 27.71
N ALA A 827 34.06 11.59 26.82
CA ALA A 827 34.94 10.58 26.21
C ALA A 827 35.98 11.26 25.30
N ILE A 828 35.56 12.25 24.50
CA ILE A 828 36.47 13.06 23.66
C ILE A 828 37.50 13.78 24.55
N LEU A 829 37.07 14.41 25.64
CA LEU A 829 37.95 15.04 26.62
C LEU A 829 38.92 14.01 27.24
N GLY A 830 38.44 12.81 27.56
CA GLY A 830 39.25 11.70 28.06
C GLY A 830 40.31 11.24 27.05
N TYR A 831 39.96 11.07 25.78
CA TYR A 831 40.90 10.75 24.70
C TYR A 831 41.94 11.85 24.51
N LEU A 832 41.51 13.12 24.59
CA LEU A 832 42.40 14.27 24.44
C LEU A 832 43.37 14.37 25.63
N LEU A 833 42.90 14.15 26.86
CA LEU A 833 43.75 14.11 28.06
C LEU A 833 44.71 12.92 28.05
N THR A 834 44.28 11.75 27.57
CA THR A 834 45.14 10.57 27.43
C THR A 834 46.18 10.80 26.34
N GLY A 835 45.77 11.42 25.21
CA GLY A 835 46.66 11.83 24.14
C GLY A 835 47.72 12.82 24.63
N ILE A 836 47.32 13.88 25.34
CA ILE A 836 48.24 14.84 25.98
C ILE A 836 49.14 14.12 26.99
N GLY A 837 48.60 13.23 27.81
CA GLY A 837 49.37 12.45 28.78
C GLY A 837 50.42 11.55 28.12
N LEU A 838 50.09 10.91 27.01
CA LEU A 838 51.02 10.11 26.20
C LEU A 838 52.09 10.99 25.53
N ILE A 839 51.71 12.16 25.02
CA ILE A 839 52.65 13.13 24.42
C ILE A 839 53.62 13.65 25.50
N VAL A 840 53.11 14.08 26.66
CA VAL A 840 53.93 14.54 27.79
C VAL A 840 54.80 13.40 28.31
N GLY A 841 54.26 12.19 28.45
CA GLY A 841 55.01 11.00 28.82
C GLY A 841 56.13 10.66 27.82
N PHE A 842 55.85 10.76 26.53
CA PHE A 842 56.84 10.58 25.46
C PHE A 842 57.90 11.67 25.47
N ILE A 843 57.52 12.95 25.65
CA ILE A 843 58.46 14.06 25.78
C ILE A 843 59.34 13.85 27.00
N GLN A 844 58.79 13.49 28.17
CA GLN A 844 59.57 13.21 29.37
C GLN A 844 60.50 12.00 29.19
N TRP A 845 60.02 10.93 28.56
CA TRP A 845 60.82 9.75 28.23
C TRP A 845 61.96 10.10 27.26
N ARG A 846 61.68 10.84 26.19
CA ARG A 846 62.67 11.34 25.23
C ARG A 846 63.69 12.25 25.93
N THR A 847 63.24 13.14 26.79
CA THR A 847 64.14 14.05 27.53
C THR A 847 65.03 13.26 28.49
N ARG A 848 64.53 12.18 29.11
CA ARG A 848 65.33 11.25 29.91
C ARG A 848 66.34 10.47 29.06
N GLN A 849 65.94 9.98 27.88
CA GLN A 849 66.82 9.31 26.92
C GLN A 849 67.95 10.24 26.46
N VAL A 850 67.60 11.48 26.08
CA VAL A 850 68.58 12.49 25.66
C VAL A 850 69.52 12.87 26.80
N ARG A 851 69.03 13.03 28.04
CA ARG A 851 69.90 13.26 29.20
C ARG A 851 70.87 12.10 29.44
N ARG A 852 70.43 10.85 29.28
CA ARG A 852 71.32 9.68 29.39
C ARG A 852 72.36 9.66 28.26
N HIS A 853 71.98 10.02 27.05
CA HIS A 853 72.91 10.12 25.91
C HIS A 853 73.92 11.26 26.10
N ASN A 854 73.49 12.43 26.57
CA ASN A 854 74.39 13.55 26.85
C ASN A 854 75.37 13.21 27.99
N GLN A 855 74.93 12.50 29.04
CA GLN A 855 75.83 12.06 30.10
C GLN A 855 76.85 11.02 29.60
N ALA A 856 76.47 10.12 28.71
CA ALA A 856 77.40 9.18 28.08
C ALA A 856 78.38 9.91 27.15
N LEU A 857 77.91 10.92 26.40
CA LEU A 857 78.73 11.73 25.50
C LEU A 857 79.71 12.62 26.28
N GLU A 858 79.31 13.21 27.40
CA GLU A 858 80.19 13.97 28.29
C GLU A 858 81.28 13.08 28.89
N GLN A 859 80.97 11.83 29.23
CA GLN A 859 81.97 10.86 29.70
C GLN A 859 82.96 10.48 28.58
N GLU A 860 82.50 10.35 27.33
CA GLU A 860 83.35 10.06 26.18
C GLU A 860 84.21 11.26 25.76
N VAL A 861 83.65 12.48 25.79
CA VAL A 861 84.38 13.72 25.51
C VAL A 861 85.41 14.01 26.61
N ALA A 862 85.10 13.78 27.89
CA ALA A 862 86.03 13.93 29.01
C ALA A 862 87.16 12.87 28.98
N ALA A 863 86.87 11.66 28.50
CA ALA A 863 87.88 10.63 28.26
C ALA A 863 88.83 11.04 27.11
N ARG A 864 88.28 11.53 25.98
CA ARG A 864 89.06 12.01 24.84
C ARG A 864 89.87 13.28 25.12
N THR A 865 89.40 14.19 25.97
CA THR A 865 90.17 15.40 26.34
C THR A 865 91.35 15.08 27.25
N ARG A 866 91.25 14.08 28.13
CA ARG A 866 92.39 13.58 28.92
C ARG A 866 93.40 12.83 28.07
N GLU A 867 92.93 12.13 27.03
CA GLU A 867 93.79 11.43 26.06
C GLU A 867 94.57 12.40 25.16
N LEU A 868 93.97 13.56 24.80
CA LEU A 868 94.62 14.59 23.99
C LEU A 868 95.67 15.40 24.75
N GLN A 869 95.45 15.71 26.04
CA GLN A 869 96.43 16.42 26.87
C GLN A 869 97.62 15.54 27.28
N ALA A 870 97.44 14.22 27.40
CA ALA A 870 98.53 13.26 27.61
C ALA A 870 99.37 12.98 26.34
N ARG A 871 98.87 13.39 25.16
CA ARG A 871 99.55 13.27 23.85
C ARG A 871 100.52 14.43 23.55
N GLU A 872 100.25 15.63 24.07
CA GLU A 872 101.10 16.81 23.81
C GLU A 872 102.48 16.74 24.48
N THR A 873 102.61 16.13 25.66
CA THR A 873 103.90 16.07 26.39
C THR A 873 104.83 14.94 25.91
N ARG A 874 104.35 14.04 25.05
CA ARG A 874 105.11 12.86 24.56
C ARG A 874 105.70 13.06 23.15
N LEU A 875 105.21 14.05 22.39
CA LEU A 875 105.60 14.31 21.00
C LEU A 875 106.85 15.19 20.83
N HIS A 876 107.30 15.90 21.86
CA HIS A 876 108.45 16.83 21.76
C HIS A 876 109.83 16.13 21.71
N ASN A 877 109.94 14.85 22.12
CA ASN A 877 111.23 14.13 22.21
C ASN A 877 111.43 13.00 21.17
N GLN A 878 110.52 12.77 20.20
CA GLN A 878 110.62 11.63 19.27
C GLN A 878 110.74 11.97 17.77
N ASN A 879 110.72 13.24 17.35
CA ASN A 879 110.70 13.58 15.92
C ASN A 879 111.99 14.19 15.32
N LEU A 880 113.11 14.25 16.06
CA LEU A 880 114.43 14.62 15.49
C LEU A 880 115.19 13.43 14.83
N PHE A 881 114.50 12.35 14.44
CA PHE A 881 115.16 11.18 13.83
C PHE A 881 114.42 10.48 12.68
N LEU A 882 113.13 10.72 12.40
CA LEU A 882 112.44 10.06 11.26
C LEU A 882 111.62 11.03 10.40
N GLU A 883 112.19 12.22 10.20
CA GLU A 883 111.88 13.17 9.13
C GLU A 883 112.43 12.70 7.75
N SER A 884 112.73 11.42 7.55
CA SER A 884 113.29 10.93 6.26
C SER A 884 112.51 9.81 5.59
N ILE A 885 111.23 9.65 5.91
CA ILE A 885 110.28 8.93 5.02
C ILE A 885 109.08 9.84 4.76
N LEU A 886 109.43 10.98 4.17
CA LEU A 886 108.62 11.62 3.13
C LEU A 886 108.22 10.58 2.06
N GLU A 887 107.01 10.75 1.54
CA GLU A 887 106.52 10.28 0.23
C GLU A 887 105.91 8.86 0.08
N SER A 888 104.56 8.82 0.19
CA SER A 888 103.59 8.08 -0.63
C SER A 888 102.88 6.79 -0.11
N LEU A 889 101.62 6.98 0.35
CA LEU A 889 100.40 6.14 0.27
C LEU A 889 100.41 4.67 0.78
N SER A 890 99.77 4.42 1.94
CA SER A 890 99.93 3.17 2.72
C SER A 890 98.63 2.51 3.24
N TYR A 891 97.87 1.77 2.41
CA TYR A 891 97.24 0.48 2.80
C TYR A 891 96.85 -0.39 1.56
N PRO A 892 97.19 -1.72 1.51
CA PRO A 892 97.07 -2.59 0.31
C PRO A 892 95.66 -3.17 0.04
N PHE A 893 95.23 -3.33 -1.22
CA PHE A 893 94.16 -4.28 -1.62
C PHE A 893 94.37 -4.88 -3.03
N TYR A 894 93.78 -6.07 -3.27
CA TYR A 894 93.92 -6.91 -4.48
C TYR A 894 92.55 -7.23 -5.14
N VAL A 895 92.45 -7.23 -6.48
CA VAL A 895 91.28 -7.62 -7.28
C VAL A 895 91.61 -8.91 -8.06
N VAL A 896 90.75 -9.94 -8.06
CA VAL A 896 90.99 -11.27 -8.71
C VAL A 896 89.78 -11.69 -9.56
N ASP A 897 90.00 -12.26 -10.75
CA ASP A 897 88.96 -12.81 -11.63
C ASP A 897 88.55 -14.23 -11.21
N THR A 898 87.25 -14.44 -10.97
CA THR A 898 86.68 -15.69 -10.46
C THR A 898 86.67 -16.86 -11.44
N ARG A 899 86.95 -16.67 -12.74
CA ARG A 899 87.00 -17.77 -13.74
C ARG A 899 88.41 -18.31 -13.99
N THR A 900 89.42 -17.47 -13.79
CA THR A 900 90.82 -17.77 -14.16
C THR A 900 91.76 -17.78 -12.95
N TYR A 901 91.28 -17.38 -11.77
CA TYR A 901 92.07 -17.26 -10.54
C TYR A 901 93.33 -16.39 -10.70
N GLN A 902 93.29 -15.42 -11.63
CA GLN A 902 94.34 -14.42 -11.81
C GLN A 902 94.00 -13.13 -11.06
N LEU A 903 94.99 -12.56 -10.36
CA LEU A 903 94.93 -11.19 -9.86
C LEU A 903 94.92 -10.22 -11.04
N VAL A 904 93.93 -9.37 -11.05
CA VAL A 904 93.68 -8.35 -12.07
C VAL A 904 94.47 -7.07 -11.77
N MET A 905 94.47 -6.59 -10.52
CA MET A 905 95.13 -5.32 -10.15
C MET A 905 95.12 -5.08 -8.64
N ALA A 906 95.98 -4.15 -8.19
CA ALA A 906 96.23 -3.78 -6.80
C ALA A 906 96.72 -2.31 -6.71
N ASN A 907 96.52 -1.62 -5.58
CA ASN A 907 97.03 -0.24 -5.35
C ASN A 907 98.51 -0.24 -4.86
N SER A 908 99.14 0.92 -4.71
CA SER A 908 100.59 1.05 -4.47
C SER A 908 101.10 0.26 -3.25
N ALA A 909 100.34 0.25 -2.16
CA ALA A 909 100.66 -0.53 -0.97
C ALA A 909 100.57 -2.05 -1.20
N ALA A 910 99.83 -2.52 -2.20
CA ALA A 910 99.80 -3.92 -2.64
C ALA A 910 100.87 -4.27 -3.69
N GLN A 911 101.48 -3.26 -4.33
CA GLN A 911 102.63 -3.48 -5.21
C GLN A 911 103.97 -3.53 -4.44
N GLU A 912 104.08 -2.87 -3.29
CA GLU A 912 105.30 -2.95 -2.48
C GLU A 912 105.36 -4.15 -1.55
N TRP A 913 104.21 -4.68 -1.11
CA TRP A 913 104.19 -5.98 -0.44
C TRP A 913 104.57 -7.15 -1.38
N SER A 914 104.77 -6.87 -2.68
CA SER A 914 105.27 -7.79 -3.70
C SER A 914 106.79 -7.63 -3.99
N ARG A 915 107.54 -6.77 -3.29
CA ARG A 915 109.00 -6.57 -3.53
C ARG A 915 109.93 -6.93 -2.37
N THR A 916 109.42 -7.45 -1.25
CA THR A 916 110.25 -8.10 -0.22
C THR A 916 109.59 -9.40 0.25
N GLU A 917 110.30 -10.49 0.00
CA GLU A 917 109.93 -11.92 0.06
C GLU A 917 109.68 -12.39 1.52
N ALA A 918 108.90 -13.42 1.86
CA ALA A 918 108.62 -14.67 1.17
C ALA A 918 107.26 -15.26 1.61
N ASN A 919 106.25 -15.23 0.72
CA ASN A 919 105.08 -16.14 0.62
C ASN A 919 104.06 -15.61 -0.42
N THR A 920 104.56 -15.08 -1.53
CA THR A 920 103.75 -14.78 -2.73
C THR A 920 103.33 -16.08 -3.41
N CYS A 921 102.01 -16.28 -3.58
CA CYS A 921 101.48 -17.34 -4.42
C CYS A 921 101.94 -17.15 -5.87
N TYR A 922 102.41 -18.24 -6.47
CA TYR A 922 103.30 -18.32 -7.63
C TYR A 922 102.61 -18.07 -9.00
N ALA A 923 101.34 -17.67 -9.04
CA ALA A 923 100.52 -17.59 -10.26
C ALA A 923 100.46 -16.19 -10.93
N LEU A 924 101.27 -15.23 -10.49
CA LEU A 924 101.17 -13.82 -10.92
C LEU A 924 102.45 -13.16 -11.43
N LYS A 925 103.47 -13.95 -11.78
CA LYS A 925 104.71 -13.44 -12.39
C LYS A 925 105.12 -14.04 -13.74
N ASN A 926 104.46 -15.08 -14.25
CA ASN A 926 104.71 -15.53 -15.63
C ASN A 926 103.54 -16.31 -16.25
N GLN A 927 103.31 -15.99 -17.52
CA GLN A 927 102.58 -16.78 -18.51
C GLN A 927 103.32 -18.13 -18.72
N ASP A 928 102.57 -19.16 -19.09
CA ASP A 928 103.04 -20.52 -19.45
C ASP A 928 103.44 -21.46 -18.30
N LYS A 929 102.47 -21.87 -17.46
CA LYS A 929 102.07 -23.29 -17.31
C LYS A 929 101.16 -23.51 -16.08
N PRO A 930 100.07 -24.28 -16.23
CA PRO A 930 99.08 -24.50 -15.19
C PRO A 930 99.56 -25.55 -14.18
N CYS A 931 99.48 -25.27 -12.89
CA CYS A 931 99.62 -26.32 -11.88
C CYS A 931 98.24 -26.75 -11.37
N GLY A 932 97.86 -27.96 -11.79
CA GLY A 932 96.91 -28.80 -11.07
C GLY A 932 97.62 -29.47 -9.90
N GLY A 933 97.00 -29.44 -8.72
CA GLY A 933 97.48 -30.09 -7.50
C GLY A 933 96.50 -29.84 -6.35
N GLU A 934 96.16 -30.89 -5.60
CA GLU A 934 94.90 -31.11 -4.85
C GLU A 934 94.70 -30.31 -3.52
N GLN A 935 95.22 -29.09 -3.38
CA GLN A 935 95.08 -28.29 -2.14
C GLN A 935 94.79 -26.80 -2.45
N CYS A 936 93.56 -26.44 -2.85
CA CYS A 936 92.47 -25.89 -2.00
C CYS A 936 92.71 -24.41 -1.56
N PRO A 937 91.81 -23.45 -1.90
CA PRO A 937 90.62 -23.15 -1.08
C PRO A 937 89.32 -22.90 -1.88
N LEU A 938 89.33 -23.14 -3.20
CA LEU A 938 88.25 -22.73 -4.10
C LEU A 938 87.42 -23.91 -4.64
N ARG A 939 87.19 -24.92 -3.79
CA ARG A 939 86.39 -26.11 -4.12
C ARG A 939 85.30 -26.27 -3.07
N ASN A 940 84.08 -25.82 -3.42
CA ASN A 940 82.79 -25.97 -2.74
C ASN A 940 82.38 -24.85 -1.74
N LEU A 941 81.70 -23.83 -2.26
CA LEU A 941 80.79 -22.97 -1.50
C LEU A 941 79.48 -22.83 -2.28
N ASP A 942 78.61 -23.80 -2.05
CA ASP A 942 77.25 -23.89 -2.55
C ASP A 942 76.32 -23.74 -1.33
N GLN A 943 75.29 -22.86 -1.46
CA GLN A 943 73.94 -22.94 -0.84
C GLN A 943 73.46 -21.88 0.20
N PHE A 944 72.64 -20.93 -0.34
CA PHE A 944 71.46 -20.18 0.20
C PHE A 944 71.64 -18.89 1.07
N ARG A 945 70.72 -17.90 1.14
CA ARG A 945 69.89 -17.07 0.20
C ARG A 945 68.92 -16.17 1.01
N GLU A 946 68.84 -14.86 0.71
CA GLU A 946 67.67 -13.91 0.76
C GLU A 946 67.85 -12.51 1.42
N HIS A 947 67.11 -11.53 0.87
CA HIS A 947 67.26 -10.06 0.85
C HIS A 947 66.01 -9.38 1.47
N ARG A 948 66.12 -8.23 2.16
CA ARG A 948 64.95 -7.50 2.71
C ARG A 948 64.87 -6.03 2.26
N VAL A 949 63.69 -5.64 1.79
CA VAL A 949 63.30 -4.26 1.45
C VAL A 949 62.18 -3.83 2.41
N LYS A 950 62.26 -2.62 2.97
CA LYS A 950 61.29 -2.09 3.95
C LYS A 950 60.79 -0.71 3.50
N ARG A 951 59.47 -0.52 3.33
CA ARG A 951 58.88 0.79 3.02
C ARG A 951 58.40 1.48 4.29
N GLU A 952 58.76 2.74 4.48
CA GLU A 952 58.32 3.59 5.57
C GLU A 952 57.61 4.86 5.05
N ILE A 953 56.57 5.29 5.76
CA ILE A 953 55.78 6.47 5.44
C ILE A 953 56.10 7.52 6.48
N ILE A 954 56.67 8.65 6.07
CA ILE A 954 57.04 9.74 6.97
C ILE A 954 56.14 10.94 6.67
N PRO A 955 55.29 11.39 7.62
CA PRO A 955 54.51 12.61 7.46
C PRO A 955 55.40 13.84 7.65
N ASN A 956 55.30 14.82 6.75
CA ASN A 956 55.96 16.12 6.90
C ASN A 956 55.08 17.10 7.70
N ALA A 957 55.67 18.17 8.22
CA ALA A 957 54.99 19.13 9.12
C ALA A 957 53.78 19.87 8.48
N ASP A 958 53.65 19.86 7.16
CA ASP A 958 52.54 20.48 6.42
C ASP A 958 51.43 19.48 6.00
N GLY A 959 51.52 18.21 6.41
CA GLY A 959 50.48 17.20 6.18
C GLY A 959 50.57 16.40 4.87
N GLU A 960 51.60 16.61 4.05
CA GLU A 960 51.91 15.73 2.91
C GLU A 960 52.70 14.49 3.34
N THR A 961 52.30 13.31 2.85
CA THR A 961 52.94 12.02 3.15
C THR A 961 54.04 11.71 2.13
N ARG A 962 55.28 11.51 2.61
CA ARG A 962 56.36 10.95 1.78
C ARG A 962 56.50 9.45 1.99
N HIS A 963 56.66 8.70 0.90
CA HIS A 963 56.93 7.26 0.91
C HIS A 963 58.42 7.03 0.66
N ILE A 964 59.12 6.40 1.61
CA ILE A 964 60.55 6.09 1.51
C ILE A 964 60.76 4.58 1.51
N GLU A 965 61.57 4.05 0.60
CA GLU A 965 61.96 2.65 0.52
C GLU A 965 63.39 2.49 1.05
N ILE A 966 63.55 1.67 2.09
CA ILE A 966 64.80 1.39 2.79
C ILE A 966 65.25 -0.01 2.40
N HIS A 967 66.46 -0.11 1.86
CA HIS A 967 67.04 -1.37 1.43
C HIS A 967 68.15 -1.80 2.39
N SER A 968 67.92 -2.87 3.16
CA SER A 968 68.84 -3.34 4.20
C SER A 968 69.54 -4.63 3.80
N HIS A 969 70.86 -4.58 3.69
CA HIS A 969 71.70 -5.69 3.20
C HIS A 969 72.61 -6.22 4.31
N PRO A 970 72.36 -7.41 4.87
CA PRO A 970 73.24 -8.02 5.84
C PRO A 970 74.47 -8.68 5.20
N VAL A 971 75.59 -8.57 5.89
CA VAL A 971 76.93 -9.10 5.61
C VAL A 971 77.24 -10.04 6.76
N PHE A 972 77.66 -11.29 6.53
CA PHE A 972 77.85 -12.33 7.57
C PHE A 972 79.32 -12.85 7.65
N THR A 973 79.70 -13.46 8.77
CA THR A 973 80.98 -14.18 8.99
C THR A 973 80.87 -15.67 8.64
N GLU A 974 82.00 -16.40 8.58
CA GLU A 974 82.05 -17.85 8.24
C GLU A 974 81.27 -18.74 9.22
N ASP A 975 81.12 -18.32 10.48
CA ASP A 975 80.32 -19.03 11.49
C ASP A 975 78.80 -18.75 11.40
N GLY A 976 78.37 -17.96 10.41
CA GLY A 976 76.95 -17.64 10.19
C GLY A 976 76.37 -16.53 11.09
N GLU A 977 77.20 -15.72 11.76
CA GLU A 977 76.71 -14.50 12.40
C GLU A 977 76.72 -13.31 11.45
N VAL A 978 75.70 -12.43 11.55
CA VAL A 978 75.67 -11.16 10.80
C VAL A 978 76.88 -10.34 11.25
N LYS A 979 77.83 -10.08 10.35
CA LYS A 979 78.93 -9.16 10.58
C LYS A 979 78.47 -7.69 10.55
N GLN A 980 77.59 -7.27 9.62
CA GLN A 980 77.05 -5.90 9.53
C GLN A 980 75.85 -5.81 8.57
N ILE A 981 74.96 -4.81 8.70
CA ILE A 981 73.91 -4.50 7.70
C ILE A 981 74.15 -3.12 7.10
N ILE A 982 74.03 -2.97 5.77
CA ILE A 982 74.10 -1.68 5.04
C ILE A 982 72.68 -1.27 4.62
N GLU A 983 72.26 -0.06 4.96
CA GLU A 983 70.94 0.48 4.59
C GLU A 983 71.05 1.75 3.74
N TYR A 984 70.25 1.85 2.67
CA TYR A 984 70.07 3.10 1.91
C TYR A 984 68.58 3.43 1.70
N TYR A 985 68.25 4.72 1.59
CA TYR A 985 66.89 5.27 1.63
C TYR A 985 66.54 5.93 0.28
N LEU A 986 65.40 5.57 -0.33
CA LEU A 986 64.90 6.11 -1.61
C LEU A 986 63.52 6.76 -1.42
N ASP A 987 63.32 8.03 -1.84
CA ASP A 987 61.99 8.65 -1.88
C ASP A 987 61.21 8.17 -3.13
N ILE A 988 60.08 7.52 -2.90
CA ILE A 988 59.20 6.92 -3.93
C ILE A 988 57.80 7.57 -3.95
N THR A 989 57.63 8.75 -3.36
CA THR A 989 56.31 9.39 -3.17
C THR A 989 55.52 9.56 -4.47
N ASP A 990 56.15 10.10 -5.51
CA ASP A 990 55.50 10.29 -6.82
C ASP A 990 55.15 8.96 -7.48
N ARG A 991 56.00 7.94 -7.32
CA ARG A 991 55.74 6.58 -7.82
C ARG A 991 54.52 5.96 -7.12
N VAL A 992 54.38 6.14 -5.80
CA VAL A 992 53.22 5.62 -5.04
C VAL A 992 51.94 6.38 -5.40
N GLN A 993 52.00 7.69 -5.61
CA GLN A 993 50.87 8.48 -6.11
C GLN A 993 50.43 8.01 -7.51
N LEU A 994 51.38 7.70 -8.39
CA LEU A 994 51.11 7.15 -9.72
C LEU A 994 50.52 5.74 -9.65
N GLU A 995 51.03 4.87 -8.76
CA GLU A 995 50.47 3.53 -8.50
C GLU A 995 49.04 3.60 -7.93
N LEU A 996 48.76 4.52 -7.00
CA LEU A 996 47.42 4.75 -6.45
C LEU A 996 46.46 5.33 -7.51
N GLY A 997 46.94 6.23 -8.37
CA GLY A 997 46.18 6.77 -9.51
C GLY A 997 45.81 5.67 -10.52
N LEU A 998 46.76 4.80 -10.84
CA LEU A 998 46.53 3.62 -11.69
C LEU A 998 45.55 2.63 -11.03
N GLN A 999 45.68 2.37 -9.72
CA GLN A 999 44.73 1.51 -8.98
C GLN A 999 43.32 2.09 -8.94
N ARG A 1000 43.16 3.42 -8.79
CA ARG A 1000 41.84 4.08 -8.86
C ARG A 1000 41.24 3.99 -10.25
N ASN A 1001 42.02 4.21 -11.31
CA ASN A 1001 41.56 4.06 -12.69
C ASN A 1001 41.17 2.60 -13.01
N LEU A 1002 41.98 1.63 -12.58
CA LEU A 1002 41.67 0.21 -12.74
C LEU A 1002 40.42 -0.20 -11.94
N ALA A 1003 40.23 0.33 -10.73
CA ALA A 1003 39.02 0.10 -9.95
C ALA A 1003 37.77 0.75 -10.57
N ALA A 1004 37.91 1.94 -11.19
CA ALA A 1004 36.83 2.59 -11.90
C ALA A 1004 36.42 1.79 -13.16
N ARG A 1005 37.41 1.35 -13.95
CA ARG A 1005 37.17 0.54 -15.15
C ARG A 1005 36.61 -0.85 -14.82
N ASN A 1006 37.02 -1.45 -13.70
CA ASN A 1006 36.43 -2.68 -13.19
C ASN A 1006 34.96 -2.49 -12.78
N ARG A 1007 34.59 -1.36 -12.16
CA ARG A 1007 33.18 -1.08 -11.84
C ARG A 1007 32.32 -0.97 -13.10
N GLU A 1008 32.85 -0.37 -14.15
CA GLU A 1008 32.18 -0.24 -15.45
C GLU A 1008 31.96 -1.61 -16.11
N LEU A 1009 33.01 -2.45 -16.15
CA LEU A 1009 32.92 -3.85 -16.60
C LEU A 1009 31.91 -4.67 -15.78
N THR A 1010 31.93 -4.55 -14.45
CA THR A 1010 30.97 -5.23 -13.57
C THR A 1010 29.54 -4.75 -13.83
N ALA A 1011 29.32 -3.44 -14.04
CA ALA A 1011 27.99 -2.90 -14.35
C ALA A 1011 27.43 -3.43 -15.67
N GLN A 1012 28.28 -3.58 -16.69
CA GLN A 1012 27.92 -4.17 -17.98
C GLN A 1012 27.62 -5.66 -17.87
N ALA A 1013 28.44 -6.42 -17.14
CA ALA A 1013 28.20 -7.84 -16.86
C ALA A 1013 26.89 -8.06 -16.09
N LEU A 1014 26.57 -7.20 -15.12
CA LEU A 1014 25.29 -7.24 -14.39
C LEU A 1014 24.09 -6.88 -15.28
N LYS A 1015 24.25 -5.93 -16.21
CA LYS A 1015 23.21 -5.60 -17.19
C LYS A 1015 22.91 -6.80 -18.09
N MET A 1016 23.95 -7.46 -18.61
CA MET A 1016 23.83 -8.68 -19.43
C MET A 1016 23.16 -9.83 -18.64
N SER A 1017 23.53 -10.04 -17.38
CA SER A 1017 22.91 -11.05 -16.51
C SER A 1017 21.42 -10.81 -16.31
N ARG A 1018 21.00 -9.55 -16.08
CA ARG A 1018 19.57 -9.22 -15.94
C ARG A 1018 18.79 -9.49 -17.22
N THR A 1019 19.35 -9.16 -18.38
CA THR A 1019 18.73 -9.47 -19.67
C THR A 1019 18.53 -10.97 -19.84
N HIS A 1020 19.56 -11.78 -19.55
CA HIS A 1020 19.46 -13.24 -19.62
C HIS A 1020 18.45 -13.82 -18.63
N GLU A 1021 18.34 -13.28 -17.42
CA GLU A 1021 17.34 -13.69 -16.43
C GLU A 1021 15.91 -13.39 -16.91
N ILE A 1022 15.68 -12.22 -17.49
CA ILE A 1022 14.38 -11.84 -18.06
C ILE A 1022 14.01 -12.78 -19.22
N VAL A 1023 14.94 -13.06 -20.13
CA VAL A 1023 14.70 -13.97 -21.27
C VAL A 1023 14.42 -15.40 -20.78
N ALA A 1024 15.15 -15.89 -19.77
CA ALA A 1024 14.93 -17.20 -19.18
C ALA A 1024 13.58 -17.32 -18.46
N ASP A 1025 13.17 -16.30 -17.70
CA ASP A 1025 11.85 -16.26 -17.05
C ASP A 1025 10.71 -16.17 -18.08
N THR A 1026 10.92 -15.40 -19.16
CA THR A 1026 9.96 -15.29 -20.27
C THR A 1026 9.78 -16.62 -20.99
N LEU A 1027 10.86 -17.35 -21.26
CA LEU A 1027 10.82 -18.72 -21.80
C LEU A 1027 10.08 -19.69 -20.87
N LYS A 1028 10.28 -19.58 -19.55
CA LYS A 1028 9.58 -20.42 -18.56
C LYS A 1028 8.08 -20.13 -18.54
N LYS A 1029 7.67 -18.86 -18.63
CA LYS A 1029 6.26 -18.45 -18.71
C LYS A 1029 5.61 -18.89 -20.03
N LEU A 1030 6.33 -18.78 -21.15
CA LEU A 1030 5.89 -19.27 -22.45
C LEU A 1030 5.65 -20.79 -22.43
N GLY A 1031 6.53 -21.56 -21.79
CA GLY A 1031 6.38 -23.01 -21.63
C GLY A 1031 5.22 -23.47 -20.73
N GLN A 1032 4.63 -22.57 -19.93
CA GLN A 1032 3.46 -22.86 -19.09
C GLN A 1032 2.12 -22.65 -19.82
N LEU A 1033 2.14 -22.01 -20.99
CA LEU A 1033 0.95 -21.83 -21.81
C LEU A 1033 0.65 -23.14 -22.56
N LYS A 1034 -0.56 -23.70 -22.40
CA LYS A 1034 -1.01 -24.85 -23.21
C LYS A 1034 -1.38 -24.34 -24.61
N PRO A 1035 -0.70 -24.77 -25.68
CA PRO A 1035 -1.03 -24.28 -27.02
C PRO A 1035 -2.41 -24.81 -27.45
N GLY A 1036 -3.28 -23.92 -27.93
CA GLY A 1036 -4.44 -24.30 -28.74
C GLY A 1036 -4.00 -24.84 -30.11
N SER A 1037 -4.85 -25.62 -30.78
CA SER A 1037 -4.51 -26.18 -32.10
C SER A 1037 -4.50 -25.11 -33.20
N GLY A 1038 -3.43 -25.06 -34.01
CA GLY A 1038 -3.34 -24.18 -35.19
C GLY A 1038 -2.13 -23.23 -35.17
N GLU A 1039 -2.32 -22.03 -35.75
CA GLU A 1039 -1.30 -20.98 -35.94
C GLU A 1039 -0.66 -20.51 -34.62
N ASP A 1040 -1.42 -20.49 -33.52
CA ASP A 1040 -0.92 -20.11 -32.18
C ASP A 1040 0.20 -21.02 -31.69
N ALA A 1041 0.10 -22.33 -31.96
CA ALA A 1041 1.14 -23.30 -31.60
C ALA A 1041 2.41 -23.16 -32.46
N GLN A 1042 2.29 -22.57 -33.65
CA GLN A 1042 3.42 -22.29 -34.54
C GLN A 1042 4.11 -20.99 -34.15
N LEU A 1043 3.34 -19.95 -33.80
CA LEU A 1043 3.84 -18.67 -33.30
C LEU A 1043 4.56 -18.85 -31.95
N LEU A 1044 3.98 -19.62 -31.02
CA LEU A 1044 4.62 -19.94 -29.74
C LEU A 1044 5.96 -20.64 -29.93
N ARG A 1045 6.04 -21.60 -30.86
CA ARG A 1045 7.29 -22.31 -31.17
C ARG A 1045 8.33 -21.41 -31.86
N SER A 1046 7.92 -20.49 -32.75
CA SER A 1046 8.85 -19.54 -33.36
C SER A 1046 9.38 -18.52 -32.35
N MET A 1047 8.53 -18.03 -31.44
CA MET A 1047 8.95 -17.14 -30.35
C MET A 1047 9.88 -17.84 -29.36
N GLU A 1048 9.58 -19.09 -29.00
CA GLU A 1048 10.46 -19.89 -28.12
C GLU A 1048 11.82 -20.16 -28.79
N SER A 1049 11.83 -20.42 -30.09
CA SER A 1049 13.07 -20.59 -30.87
C SER A 1049 13.90 -19.30 -30.91
N ALA A 1050 13.28 -18.15 -31.21
CA ALA A 1050 13.98 -16.86 -31.27
C ALA A 1050 14.57 -16.45 -29.90
N LEU A 1051 13.83 -16.68 -28.82
CA LEU A 1051 14.31 -16.40 -27.45
C LEU A 1051 15.41 -17.37 -27.00
N LYS A 1052 15.37 -18.64 -27.43
CA LYS A 1052 16.48 -19.59 -27.20
C LYS A 1052 17.71 -19.21 -28.01
N GLU A 1053 17.53 -18.74 -29.23
CA GLU A 1053 18.63 -18.27 -30.10
C GLU A 1053 19.36 -17.07 -29.47
N LEU A 1054 18.61 -16.12 -28.90
CA LEU A 1054 19.13 -15.00 -28.11
C LEU A 1054 20.00 -15.43 -26.91
N LEU A 1055 19.69 -16.55 -26.24
CA LEU A 1055 20.52 -17.09 -25.14
C LEU A 1055 21.77 -17.84 -25.61
N THR A 1056 21.82 -18.22 -26.88
CA THR A 1056 22.89 -19.05 -27.46
C THR A 1056 23.86 -18.30 -28.37
N GLN A 1057 23.54 -17.08 -28.83
CA GLN A 1057 24.45 -16.29 -29.65
C GLN A 1057 25.74 -15.99 -28.86
N GLY A 1058 26.88 -16.45 -29.38
CA GLY A 1058 28.19 -16.30 -28.76
C GLY A 1058 28.80 -14.89 -28.86
N SER A 1059 28.13 -13.96 -29.54
CA SER A 1059 28.60 -12.60 -29.83
C SER A 1059 28.78 -11.75 -28.57
N GLU A 1060 27.88 -11.86 -27.59
CA GLU A 1060 27.96 -11.09 -26.33
C GLU A 1060 29.17 -11.50 -25.49
N TRP A 1061 29.61 -12.76 -25.60
CA TRP A 1061 30.80 -13.23 -24.92
C TRP A 1061 32.10 -12.76 -25.58
N GLU A 1062 32.15 -12.75 -26.92
CA GLU A 1062 33.31 -12.20 -27.64
C GLU A 1062 33.50 -10.71 -27.36
N GLU A 1063 32.39 -9.98 -27.24
CA GLU A 1063 32.40 -8.57 -26.84
C GLU A 1063 32.90 -8.42 -25.39
N PHE A 1064 32.35 -9.18 -24.43
CA PHE A 1064 32.84 -9.17 -23.05
C PHE A 1064 34.32 -9.58 -22.93
N GLU A 1065 34.77 -10.60 -23.64
CA GLU A 1065 36.15 -11.09 -23.61
C GLU A 1065 37.12 -10.05 -24.19
N THR A 1066 36.70 -9.32 -25.22
CA THR A 1066 37.44 -8.18 -25.76
C THR A 1066 37.60 -7.09 -24.70
N TRP A 1067 36.50 -6.70 -24.03
CA TRP A 1067 36.51 -5.60 -23.06
C TRP A 1067 37.24 -5.99 -21.77
N PHE A 1068 37.08 -7.23 -21.32
CA PHE A 1068 37.81 -7.78 -20.18
C PHE A 1068 39.29 -7.93 -20.51
N GLY A 1069 39.63 -8.36 -21.74
CA GLY A 1069 40.98 -8.47 -22.24
C GLY A 1069 41.70 -7.12 -22.32
N GLU A 1070 41.01 -6.03 -22.66
CA GLU A 1070 41.59 -4.68 -22.63
C GLU A 1070 42.05 -4.24 -21.23
N VAL A 1071 41.29 -4.61 -20.19
CA VAL A 1071 41.55 -4.21 -18.80
C VAL A 1071 42.46 -5.19 -18.07
N HIS A 1072 42.35 -6.49 -18.38
CA HIS A 1072 43.07 -7.59 -17.72
C HIS A 1072 43.91 -8.41 -18.72
N LYS A 1073 44.73 -7.73 -19.53
CA LYS A 1073 45.54 -8.31 -20.62
C LYS A 1073 46.33 -9.56 -20.25
N ASP A 1074 46.81 -9.63 -19.00
CA ASP A 1074 47.70 -10.70 -18.53
C ASP A 1074 46.99 -11.80 -17.74
N PHE A 1075 45.72 -11.60 -17.37
CA PHE A 1075 45.02 -12.49 -16.45
C PHE A 1075 44.86 -13.90 -17.04
N TYR A 1076 44.35 -14.01 -18.26
CA TYR A 1076 44.15 -15.32 -18.89
C TYR A 1076 45.47 -16.04 -19.17
N ARG A 1077 46.54 -15.29 -19.47
CA ARG A 1077 47.89 -15.85 -19.65
C ARG A 1077 48.41 -16.47 -18.35
N ARG A 1078 48.40 -15.72 -17.25
CA ARG A 1078 48.83 -16.22 -15.92
C ARG A 1078 47.95 -17.36 -15.40
N LEU A 1079 46.65 -17.30 -15.69
CA LEU A 1079 45.71 -18.36 -15.32
C LEU A 1079 45.99 -19.66 -16.08
N ARG A 1080 46.33 -19.58 -17.39
CA ARG A 1080 46.75 -20.74 -18.19
C ARG A 1080 48.12 -21.28 -17.78
N GLU A 1081 49.06 -20.43 -17.35
CA GLU A 1081 50.34 -20.90 -16.80
C GLU A 1081 50.15 -21.74 -15.53
N ARG A 1082 49.17 -21.38 -14.68
CA ARG A 1082 48.83 -22.13 -13.46
C ARG A 1082 47.92 -23.33 -13.70
N VAL A 1083 47.03 -23.26 -14.69
CA VAL A 1083 46.11 -24.35 -15.06
C VAL A 1083 46.12 -24.51 -16.58
N PRO A 1084 47.08 -25.25 -17.15
CA PRO A 1084 47.28 -25.37 -18.60
C PRO A 1084 46.06 -25.94 -19.33
N ASP A 1085 45.36 -26.87 -18.70
CA ASP A 1085 44.19 -27.58 -19.27
C ASP A 1085 42.84 -26.94 -18.86
N ALA A 1086 42.80 -25.63 -18.59
CA ALA A 1086 41.55 -24.97 -18.22
C ALA A 1086 40.58 -24.92 -19.41
N THR A 1087 39.36 -25.41 -19.23
CA THR A 1087 38.32 -25.35 -20.27
C THR A 1087 37.86 -23.91 -20.48
N SER A 1088 37.34 -23.59 -21.68
CA SER A 1088 36.81 -22.24 -21.97
C SER A 1088 35.79 -21.78 -20.90
N ARG A 1089 34.89 -22.66 -20.46
CA ARG A 1089 33.93 -22.37 -19.38
C ARG A 1089 34.58 -22.06 -18.02
N GLU A 1090 35.62 -22.78 -17.65
CA GLU A 1090 36.38 -22.49 -16.41
C GLU A 1090 37.07 -21.13 -16.49
N MET A 1091 37.58 -20.75 -17.66
CA MET A 1091 38.16 -19.43 -17.90
C MET A 1091 37.11 -18.32 -17.75
N LYS A 1092 35.88 -18.52 -18.26
CA LYS A 1092 34.77 -17.55 -18.09
C LYS A 1092 34.40 -17.37 -16.61
N ILE A 1093 34.25 -18.48 -15.88
CA ILE A 1093 33.91 -18.45 -14.45
C ILE A 1093 35.00 -17.74 -13.65
N CYS A 1094 36.28 -17.98 -13.95
CA CYS A 1094 37.39 -17.27 -13.30
C CYS A 1094 37.36 -15.75 -13.59
N ALA A 1095 37.03 -15.33 -14.81
CA ALA A 1095 36.89 -13.91 -15.15
C ALA A 1095 35.74 -13.25 -14.39
N PHE A 1096 34.59 -13.92 -14.24
CA PHE A 1096 33.49 -13.39 -13.45
C PHE A 1096 33.79 -13.34 -11.94
N LEU A 1097 34.51 -14.33 -11.43
CA LEU A 1097 34.99 -14.33 -10.04
C LEU A 1097 35.99 -13.20 -9.80
N LYS A 1098 36.86 -12.89 -10.78
CA LYS A 1098 37.78 -11.73 -10.74
C LYS A 1098 37.02 -10.41 -10.58
N LEU A 1099 35.87 -10.28 -11.25
CA LEU A 1099 34.95 -9.13 -11.14
C LEU A 1099 34.07 -9.12 -9.88
N ASN A 1100 34.24 -10.10 -8.98
CA ASN A 1100 33.51 -10.25 -7.72
C ASN A 1100 31.98 -10.47 -7.89
N LEU A 1101 31.57 -11.08 -9.00
CA LEU A 1101 30.18 -11.48 -9.22
C LEU A 1101 29.80 -12.64 -8.28
N ASN A 1102 28.55 -12.63 -7.80
CA ASN A 1102 28.06 -13.68 -6.91
C ASN A 1102 27.68 -14.95 -7.70
N THR A 1103 27.49 -16.07 -6.99
CA THR A 1103 27.23 -17.38 -7.62
C THR A 1103 25.95 -17.40 -8.47
N LYS A 1104 24.93 -16.59 -8.13
CA LYS A 1104 23.66 -16.53 -8.89
C LYS A 1104 23.81 -15.75 -10.19
N GLU A 1105 24.56 -14.65 -10.17
CA GLU A 1105 24.88 -13.85 -11.36
C GLU A 1105 25.71 -14.66 -12.38
N ILE A 1106 26.71 -15.40 -11.89
CA ILE A 1106 27.54 -16.28 -12.73
C ILE A 1106 26.68 -17.40 -13.33
N ALA A 1107 25.75 -17.97 -12.56
CA ALA A 1107 24.84 -19.02 -13.03
C ALA A 1107 23.93 -18.52 -14.17
N SER A 1108 23.40 -17.31 -14.04
CA SER A 1108 22.60 -16.63 -15.08
C SER A 1108 23.42 -16.42 -16.36
N LEU A 1109 24.60 -15.82 -16.28
CA LEU A 1109 25.47 -15.52 -17.43
C LEU A 1109 26.02 -16.74 -18.16
N THR A 1110 26.13 -17.89 -17.47
CA THR A 1110 26.65 -19.12 -18.05
C THR A 1110 25.56 -20.12 -18.42
N ASN A 1111 24.29 -19.78 -18.16
CA ASN A 1111 23.13 -20.66 -18.29
C ASN A 1111 23.33 -22.02 -17.57
N LEU A 1112 23.87 -21.98 -16.35
CA LEU A 1112 24.13 -23.14 -15.50
C LEU A 1112 23.36 -23.04 -14.19
N SER A 1113 23.14 -24.17 -13.52
CA SER A 1113 22.56 -24.14 -12.17
C SER A 1113 23.56 -23.60 -11.15
N VAL A 1114 23.07 -22.94 -10.10
CA VAL A 1114 23.90 -22.46 -8.97
C VAL A 1114 24.74 -23.60 -8.38
N LYS A 1115 24.17 -24.80 -8.27
CA LYS A 1115 24.85 -26.00 -7.78
C LYS A 1115 25.99 -26.44 -8.71
N SER A 1116 25.81 -26.31 -10.02
CA SER A 1116 26.87 -26.56 -11.00
C SER A 1116 28.04 -25.57 -10.83
N ILE A 1117 27.76 -24.29 -10.60
CA ILE A 1117 28.79 -23.27 -10.35
C ILE A 1117 29.57 -23.55 -9.06
N GLU A 1118 28.90 -23.99 -7.98
CA GLU A 1118 29.59 -24.40 -6.75
C GLU A 1118 30.53 -25.60 -6.95
N VAL A 1119 30.11 -26.57 -7.77
CA VAL A 1119 30.97 -27.70 -8.17
C VAL A 1119 32.18 -27.20 -8.97
N TYR A 1120 31.99 -26.27 -9.91
CA TYR A 1120 33.10 -25.65 -10.64
C TYR A 1120 34.03 -24.87 -9.71
N ARG A 1121 33.52 -24.09 -8.74
CA ARG A 1121 34.33 -23.38 -7.74
C ARG A 1121 35.15 -24.34 -6.88
N SER A 1122 34.55 -25.44 -6.45
CA SER A 1122 35.24 -26.49 -5.68
C SER A 1122 36.35 -27.17 -6.50
N ARG A 1123 36.08 -27.48 -7.78
CA ARG A 1123 37.06 -28.04 -8.71
C ARG A 1123 38.20 -27.05 -9.00
N LEU A 1124 37.89 -25.79 -9.26
CA LEU A 1124 38.86 -24.72 -9.48
C LEU A 1124 39.74 -24.51 -8.26
N ARG A 1125 39.17 -24.53 -7.05
CA ARG A 1125 39.93 -24.41 -5.80
C ARG A 1125 41.01 -25.50 -5.67
N LYS A 1126 40.65 -26.75 -6.00
CA LYS A 1126 41.60 -27.87 -6.00
C LYS A 1126 42.67 -27.74 -7.08
N ARG A 1127 42.27 -27.38 -8.31
CA ARG A 1127 43.20 -27.24 -9.45
C ARG A 1127 44.17 -26.07 -9.31
N LEU A 1128 43.74 -24.97 -8.71
CA LEU A 1128 44.56 -23.78 -8.46
C LEU A 1128 45.45 -23.91 -7.21
N GLY A 1129 45.31 -24.99 -6.44
CA GLY A 1129 46.11 -25.22 -5.23
C GLY A 1129 45.88 -24.18 -4.12
N VAL A 1130 44.65 -23.66 -4.00
CA VAL A 1130 44.36 -22.59 -3.03
C VAL A 1130 44.52 -23.13 -1.59
N PRO A 1131 45.36 -22.50 -0.74
CA PRO A 1131 45.57 -22.92 0.64
C PRO A 1131 44.28 -23.07 1.45
N THR A 1132 44.28 -24.01 2.41
CA THR A 1132 43.18 -24.19 3.36
C THR A 1132 43.04 -22.96 4.25
N GLY A 1133 41.93 -22.24 4.12
CA GLY A 1133 41.65 -20.99 4.85
C GLY A 1133 41.57 -19.74 3.96
N GLU A 1134 42.16 -19.77 2.76
CA GLU A 1134 42.15 -18.61 1.85
C GLU A 1134 40.88 -18.58 0.98
N ASN A 1135 40.35 -17.39 0.69
CA ASN A 1135 39.15 -17.24 -0.14
C ASN A 1135 39.53 -17.39 -1.62
N LEU A 1136 38.86 -18.28 -2.35
CA LEU A 1136 39.07 -18.51 -3.78
C LEU A 1136 38.96 -17.22 -4.61
N VAL A 1137 38.03 -16.32 -4.25
CA VAL A 1137 37.84 -15.03 -4.96
C VAL A 1137 39.04 -14.13 -4.75
N GLN A 1138 39.52 -13.99 -3.51
CA GLN A 1138 40.73 -13.20 -3.22
C GLN A 1138 41.95 -13.79 -3.91
N PHE A 1139 42.08 -15.11 -3.92
CA PHE A 1139 43.18 -15.80 -4.61
C PHE A 1139 43.15 -15.53 -6.12
N ILE A 1140 41.99 -15.63 -6.77
CA ILE A 1140 41.82 -15.30 -8.20
C ILE A 1140 42.04 -13.79 -8.45
N GLN A 1141 41.65 -12.93 -7.51
CA GLN A 1141 41.92 -11.49 -7.59
C GLN A 1141 43.40 -11.13 -7.46
N ASN A 1142 44.21 -11.98 -6.85
CA ASN A 1142 45.65 -11.79 -6.74
C ASN A 1142 46.45 -12.31 -7.95
N ILE A 1143 45.86 -13.20 -8.76
CA ILE A 1143 46.40 -13.63 -10.08
C ILE A 1143 46.33 -12.47 -11.07
#